data_AF-A0A1E4RLP5-F1
#
_entry.id   AF-A0A1E4RLP5-F1
#
_cell.length_a   1.000
_cell.length_b   1.000
_cell.length_c   1.000
_cell.angle_alpha   90.00
_cell.angle_beta   90.00
_cell.angle_gamma   90.00
#
_symmetry.space_group_name_H-M   'P 1'
#
loop_
_entity.id
_entity.type
_entity.pdbx_description
1 polymer ?
#
loop_
_entity_poly.entity_id
_entity_poly.type
_entity_poly.pdbx_seq_one_letter_code
_entity_poly.pdbx_strand_id
1 'polypeptide(L)'
;MSQDVAVPAEASWSLILLFSKIFEICYYKNPKTSGFVLIGLILLFCLFYLTLSNLDSLIMQALTSDFQSISVLNVNGDGLTFHVIGSVYLQYDNIQNLFYRYFMKLGAVIVGSISVIPNKSVKIFLTPKDIYSPPIHVLDIYPPEISINTVDKSILEIDFISKAELAELGIVKFANDFIELSHFKENINVQIQSIIDAKISSKFFNFETSELNVFMDYQVNPNQIFPNINVEDFSVTTSSSSENKLEATAVKNDELKVDSNIKVDAQLPLNFFLSPIEWDISLRDCNSDFIKWGEWKTNEINVDPYQPVSFKLESLIKETPREFLIQCEDGKLVLNQLAYKIINHEDSFIEFKINASENKNNQKNLPPWLYYVLQNVRSRFKFPLKGIKTGFNLEDLLLDYLINDLSVDIPYKSQKEQVESHINGNFTLQIQLPPNSFQVDIGQPKVRAHFNIRDEKEVLIYGELNQESGIAISKIENDQLYENIFFDVELGNMEVDQLNPAKIGHLVNQIINDAQVEELFIDVFIDELEIDLPFLQSTFKDLNFSNIKIPYKQTSKQVHEMRYIDGILSGLNVSVNDILYEKSTAEELTFKMDVDIYNPTNITLEIPKETLSVDVISNGTRIGSVGCADLFILKKEWVNSILEIRLNPKDDLDKISLERLVSEFILGIKEIKIGAQGGKVKHNKPLGQLLSQLTIEDVQIPDIYIEPPQLKDPEISEISKHKSPFLIESTIHILNSEVELTIYNPISNSDILVHLQQAEAQYKGEILGHLAQLQTLKVSPGIYKTPRMPLKINNGIGMDILRKAINGQLDVEVIAVFDITLDNYSMQLFYEGLGLTSNIKL
;
A
#
# COMPACT_ATOMS: atom_id res chain seq x y z
N MET A 1 13.31 24.86 -60.53
CA MET A 1 13.20 25.53 -61.86
C MET A 1 13.82 26.89 -61.70
N SER A 2 14.91 27.16 -62.41
CA SER A 2 15.65 28.43 -62.36
C SER A 2 14.81 29.53 -63.02
N GLN A 3 14.31 30.47 -62.22
CA GLN A 3 13.87 31.76 -62.75
C GLN A 3 15.13 32.60 -62.99
N ASP A 4 15.29 33.03 -64.23
CA ASP A 4 16.32 33.97 -64.65
C ASP A 4 16.18 35.26 -63.84
N VAL A 5 17.08 35.47 -62.89
CA VAL A 5 17.33 36.81 -62.34
C VAL A 5 17.94 37.62 -63.47
N ALA A 6 17.14 38.51 -64.05
CA ALA A 6 17.62 39.49 -65.01
C ALA A 6 18.76 40.28 -64.34
N VAL A 7 20.00 40.01 -64.77
CA VAL A 7 21.18 40.78 -64.37
C VAL A 7 20.87 42.25 -64.59
N PRO A 8 21.05 43.14 -63.58
CA PRO A 8 20.75 44.55 -63.77
C PRO A 8 21.66 45.09 -64.86
N ALA A 9 21.06 45.36 -66.02
CA ALA A 9 21.77 45.86 -67.19
C ALA A 9 22.62 47.09 -66.82
N GLU A 10 22.15 47.91 -65.87
CA GLU A 10 22.80 49.14 -65.42
C GLU A 10 24.17 48.93 -64.73
N ALA A 11 24.35 47.86 -63.94
CA ALA A 11 25.63 47.55 -63.29
C ALA A 11 26.64 47.01 -64.31
N SER A 12 26.19 46.16 -65.24
CA SER A 12 27.01 45.71 -66.37
C SER A 12 27.40 46.86 -67.30
N TRP A 13 26.49 47.79 -67.60
CA TRP A 13 26.74 48.93 -68.48
C TRP A 13 27.73 49.93 -67.89
N SER A 14 27.64 50.22 -66.58
CA SER A 14 28.59 51.11 -65.90
C SER A 14 29.99 50.52 -65.79
N LEU A 15 30.13 49.21 -65.53
CA LEU A 15 31.41 48.50 -65.59
C LEU A 15 31.98 48.45 -67.02
N ILE A 16 31.14 48.21 -68.03
CA ILE A 16 31.53 48.24 -69.45
C ILE A 16 32.07 49.63 -69.83
N LEU A 17 31.43 50.71 -69.36
CA LEU A 17 31.89 52.08 -69.59
C LEU A 17 33.21 52.39 -68.85
N LEU A 18 33.39 51.87 -67.63
CA LEU A 18 34.63 52.02 -66.87
C LEU A 18 35.78 51.26 -67.54
N PHE A 19 35.54 50.01 -67.95
CA PHE A 19 36.51 49.18 -68.66
C PHE A 19 36.84 49.72 -70.05
N SER A 20 35.85 50.28 -70.74
CA SER A 20 36.03 51.03 -71.99
C SER A 20 36.98 52.21 -71.78
N LYS A 21 36.78 53.04 -70.75
CA LYS A 21 37.68 54.16 -70.44
C LYS A 21 39.09 53.73 -70.04
N ILE A 22 39.22 52.67 -69.24
CA ILE A 22 40.53 52.11 -68.84
C ILE A 22 41.28 51.58 -70.06
N PHE A 23 40.57 50.89 -70.96
CA PHE A 23 41.13 50.41 -72.22
C PHE A 23 41.55 51.59 -73.12
N GLU A 24 40.74 52.64 -73.23
CA GLU A 24 41.03 53.84 -74.03
C GLU A 24 42.30 54.57 -73.53
N ILE A 25 42.43 54.73 -72.21
CA ILE A 25 43.62 55.35 -71.56
C ILE A 25 44.88 54.50 -71.79
N CYS A 26 44.78 53.18 -71.69
CA CYS A 26 45.92 52.27 -71.89
C CYS A 26 46.31 52.14 -73.37
N TYR A 27 45.34 52.18 -74.29
CA TYR A 27 45.55 52.16 -75.73
C TYR A 27 46.37 53.37 -76.21
N TYR A 28 46.08 54.56 -75.68
CA TYR A 28 46.79 55.79 -76.05
C TYR A 28 48.25 55.84 -75.56
N LYS A 29 48.58 55.13 -74.47
CA LYS A 29 49.92 55.15 -73.86
C LYS A 29 50.87 54.11 -74.45
N ASN A 30 50.40 52.90 -74.78
CA ASN A 30 51.22 51.87 -75.44
C ASN A 30 50.36 50.74 -76.07
N PRO A 31 50.29 50.60 -77.42
CA PRO A 31 49.32 49.72 -78.09
C PRO A 31 49.63 48.21 -77.96
N LYS A 32 50.84 47.82 -77.52
CA LYS A 32 51.16 46.42 -77.23
C LYS A 32 50.67 45.97 -75.86
N THR A 33 50.58 46.88 -74.89
CA THR A 33 50.03 46.57 -73.55
C THR A 33 48.51 46.60 -73.51
N SER A 34 47.86 47.35 -74.42
CA SER A 34 46.39 47.43 -74.47
C SER A 34 45.72 46.11 -74.83
N GLY A 35 46.34 45.26 -75.67
CA GLY A 35 45.82 43.92 -75.98
C GLY A 35 45.77 43.00 -74.75
N PHE A 36 46.81 43.02 -73.92
CA PHE A 36 46.84 42.28 -72.65
C PHE A 36 45.84 42.85 -71.64
N VAL A 37 45.65 44.17 -71.60
CA VAL A 37 44.63 44.82 -70.77
C VAL A 37 43.22 44.41 -71.21
N LEU A 38 42.92 44.39 -72.51
CA LEU A 38 41.61 43.96 -73.03
C LEU A 38 41.31 42.50 -72.69
N ILE A 39 42.27 41.60 -72.92
CA ILE A 39 42.12 40.18 -72.57
C ILE A 39 41.89 40.05 -71.06
N GLY A 40 42.65 40.76 -70.23
CA GLY A 40 42.46 40.80 -68.79
C GLY A 40 41.07 41.31 -68.38
N LEU A 41 40.55 42.33 -69.07
CA LEU A 41 39.22 42.89 -68.82
C LEU A 41 38.09 41.95 -69.25
N ILE A 42 38.22 41.27 -70.40
CA ILE A 42 37.27 40.25 -70.85
C ILE A 42 37.26 39.07 -69.87
N LEU A 43 38.44 38.63 -69.43
CA LEU A 43 38.57 37.54 -68.46
C LEU A 43 37.91 37.96 -67.14
N LEU A 44 38.17 39.17 -66.65
CA LEU A 44 37.55 39.70 -65.44
C LEU A 44 36.04 39.88 -65.57
N PHE A 45 35.54 40.24 -66.75
CA PHE A 45 34.10 40.32 -67.04
C PHE A 45 33.45 38.95 -67.09
N CYS A 46 34.05 37.96 -67.76
CA CYS A 46 33.58 36.57 -67.74
C CYS A 46 33.57 36.01 -66.32
N LEU A 47 34.59 36.32 -65.53
CA LEU A 47 34.67 35.93 -64.13
C LEU A 47 33.56 36.58 -63.29
N PHE A 48 33.33 37.89 -63.47
CA PHE A 48 32.25 38.62 -62.81
C PHE A 48 30.87 38.04 -63.17
N TYR A 49 30.65 37.72 -64.45
CA TYR A 49 29.43 37.09 -64.94
C TYR A 49 29.21 35.70 -64.31
N LEU A 50 30.25 34.86 -64.26
CA LEU A 50 30.18 33.52 -63.66
C LEU A 50 29.90 33.55 -62.15
N THR A 51 30.40 34.56 -61.44
CA THR A 51 30.05 34.77 -60.02
C THR A 51 28.61 35.26 -59.85
N LEU A 52 28.15 36.19 -60.69
CA LEU A 52 26.78 36.69 -60.66
C LEU A 52 25.75 35.60 -60.98
N SER A 53 26.05 34.71 -61.93
CA SER A 53 25.15 33.61 -62.28
C SER A 53 24.97 32.57 -61.17
N ASN A 54 25.88 32.55 -60.18
CA ASN A 54 25.85 31.61 -59.06
C ASN A 54 25.71 32.32 -57.70
N LEU A 55 25.34 33.59 -57.69
CA LEU A 55 25.38 34.46 -56.51
C LEU A 55 24.60 33.86 -55.33
N ASP A 56 23.39 33.35 -55.56
CA ASP A 56 22.51 32.82 -54.52
C ASP A 56 23.15 31.63 -53.78
N SER A 57 23.74 30.69 -54.53
CA SER A 57 24.43 29.53 -53.97
C SER A 57 25.67 29.94 -53.18
N LEU A 58 26.41 30.95 -53.65
CA LEU A 58 27.61 31.45 -52.99
C LEU A 58 27.30 32.23 -51.70
N ILE A 59 26.20 33.00 -51.69
CA ILE A 59 25.72 33.71 -50.50
C ILE A 59 25.26 32.69 -49.45
N MET A 60 24.49 31.68 -49.83
CA MET A 60 24.02 30.65 -48.89
C MET A 60 25.17 29.82 -48.28
N GLN A 61 26.26 29.60 -49.02
CA GLN A 61 27.47 28.96 -48.47
C GLN A 61 28.20 29.87 -47.47
N ALA A 62 28.16 31.19 -47.67
CA ALA A 62 28.89 32.14 -46.85
C ALA A 62 28.11 32.61 -45.61
N LEU A 63 26.77 32.68 -45.68
CA LEU A 63 25.94 33.19 -44.60
C LEU A 63 25.98 32.26 -43.38
N THR A 64 26.37 32.82 -42.23
CA THR A 64 26.32 32.16 -40.93
C THR A 64 25.52 33.02 -39.97
N SER A 65 24.57 32.41 -39.27
CA SER A 65 23.73 33.05 -38.25
C SER A 65 23.87 32.31 -36.94
N ASP A 66 24.05 33.05 -35.85
CA ASP A 66 24.08 32.53 -34.48
C ASP A 66 23.07 33.30 -33.62
N PHE A 67 21.92 32.70 -33.34
CA PHE A 67 20.86 33.31 -32.54
C PHE A 67 21.09 32.98 -31.06
N GLN A 68 21.37 34.00 -30.26
CA GLN A 68 21.69 33.87 -28.84
C GLN A 68 20.43 33.70 -27.99
N SER A 69 19.38 34.45 -28.31
CA SER A 69 18.08 34.31 -27.63
C SER A 69 16.92 34.76 -28.52
N ILE A 70 15.84 33.99 -28.52
CA ILE A 70 14.55 34.40 -29.06
C ILE A 70 13.56 34.30 -27.90
N SER A 71 13.07 35.42 -27.40
CA SER A 71 12.12 35.45 -26.28
C SER A 71 10.77 35.97 -26.74
N VAL A 72 9.69 35.33 -26.30
CA VAL A 72 8.33 35.85 -26.48
C VAL A 72 8.07 36.88 -25.38
N LEU A 73 7.83 38.12 -25.77
CA LEU A 73 7.55 39.22 -24.85
C LEU A 73 6.08 39.30 -24.45
N ASN A 74 5.17 39.00 -25.40
CA ASN A 74 3.74 39.04 -25.14
C ASN A 74 2.98 38.16 -26.14
N VAL A 75 1.83 37.65 -25.68
CA VAL A 75 0.84 36.97 -26.49
C VAL A 75 -0.35 37.92 -26.70
N ASN A 76 -0.56 38.37 -27.95
CA ASN A 76 -1.61 39.31 -28.32
C ASN A 76 -2.75 38.60 -29.05
N GLY A 77 -3.86 39.31 -29.26
CA GLY A 77 -5.03 38.81 -30.01
C GLY A 77 -4.70 38.31 -31.42
N ASP A 78 -3.73 38.93 -32.09
CA ASP A 78 -3.39 38.63 -33.49
C ASP A 78 -2.13 37.75 -33.63
N GLY A 79 -1.45 37.41 -32.52
CA GLY A 79 -0.26 36.55 -32.55
C GLY A 79 0.74 36.80 -31.42
N LEU A 80 2.04 36.74 -31.73
CA LEU A 80 3.15 36.80 -30.76
C LEU A 80 4.00 38.05 -30.97
N THR A 81 4.51 38.64 -29.88
CA THR A 81 5.59 39.62 -29.94
C THR A 81 6.85 38.95 -29.45
N PHE A 82 7.92 38.99 -30.23
CA PHE A 82 9.18 38.33 -29.90
C PHE A 82 10.36 39.29 -30.00
N HIS A 83 11.36 39.06 -29.17
CA HIS A 83 12.64 39.77 -29.13
C HIS A 83 13.72 38.81 -29.60
N VAL A 84 14.39 39.16 -30.69
CA VAL A 84 15.48 38.38 -31.28
C VAL A 84 16.79 39.06 -30.93
N ILE A 85 17.67 38.30 -30.27
CA ILE A 85 19.07 38.66 -30.06
C ILE A 85 19.92 37.59 -30.76
N GLY A 86 20.86 38.02 -31.58
CA GLY A 86 21.75 37.12 -32.27
C GLY A 86 22.85 37.85 -33.02
N SER A 87 23.54 37.12 -33.87
CA SER A 87 24.54 37.68 -34.74
C SER A 87 24.51 37.03 -36.11
N VAL A 88 24.77 37.83 -37.14
CA VAL A 88 24.87 37.35 -38.52
C VAL A 88 26.16 37.86 -39.13
N TYR A 89 26.87 37.00 -39.83
CA TYR A 89 28.09 37.36 -40.55
C TYR A 89 28.28 36.49 -41.79
N LEU A 90 29.08 37.00 -42.73
CA LEU A 90 29.48 36.26 -43.92
C LEU A 90 30.86 35.65 -43.70
N GLN A 91 30.96 34.32 -43.77
CA GLN A 91 32.20 33.57 -43.71
C GLN A 91 32.50 32.97 -45.08
N TYR A 92 33.21 33.73 -45.92
CA TYR A 92 33.47 33.30 -47.30
C TYR A 92 34.42 32.09 -47.38
N ASP A 93 35.14 31.76 -46.29
CA ASP A 93 35.96 30.55 -46.20
C ASP A 93 35.15 29.25 -46.38
N ASN A 94 33.83 29.30 -46.16
CA ASN A 94 32.91 28.18 -46.37
C ASN A 94 32.63 27.89 -47.85
N ILE A 95 32.91 28.85 -48.75
CA ILE A 95 32.78 28.64 -50.19
C ILE A 95 33.85 27.65 -50.64
N GLN A 96 33.42 26.49 -51.15
CA GLN A 96 34.34 25.39 -51.51
C GLN A 96 35.33 25.79 -52.61
N ASN A 97 34.85 26.54 -53.60
CA ASN A 97 35.70 26.98 -54.71
C ASN A 97 36.58 28.16 -54.29
N LEU A 98 37.90 27.94 -54.27
CA LEU A 98 38.90 28.97 -53.92
C LEU A 98 38.78 30.25 -54.75
N PHE A 99 38.43 30.14 -56.03
CA PHE A 99 38.27 31.30 -56.90
C PHE A 99 37.09 32.17 -56.45
N TYR A 100 35.90 31.57 -56.31
CA TYR A 100 34.71 32.28 -55.85
C TYR A 100 34.89 32.86 -54.46
N ARG A 101 35.59 32.15 -53.57
CA ARG A 101 35.95 32.64 -52.24
C ARG A 101 36.72 33.96 -52.31
N TYR A 102 37.83 34.02 -53.03
CA TYR A 102 38.64 35.25 -53.10
C TYR A 102 37.91 36.38 -53.84
N PHE A 103 37.17 36.05 -54.88
CA PHE A 103 36.40 37.05 -55.63
C PHE A 103 35.28 37.67 -54.79
N MET A 104 34.54 36.85 -54.04
CA MET A 104 33.50 37.32 -53.12
C MET A 104 34.10 38.17 -51.98
N LYS A 105 35.26 37.79 -51.42
CA LYS A 105 35.96 38.62 -50.41
C LYS A 105 36.36 40.00 -50.95
N LEU A 106 36.84 40.07 -52.20
CA LEU A 106 37.17 41.35 -52.83
C LEU A 106 35.90 42.17 -53.09
N GLY A 107 34.84 41.56 -53.63
CA GLY A 107 33.55 42.22 -53.85
C GLY A 107 32.93 42.73 -52.55
N ALA A 108 33.00 41.95 -51.48
CA ALA A 108 32.52 42.29 -50.14
C ALA A 108 33.14 43.57 -49.57
N VAL A 109 34.45 43.77 -49.77
CA VAL A 109 35.14 44.99 -49.33
C VAL A 109 34.66 46.21 -50.12
N ILE A 110 34.35 46.03 -51.41
CA ILE A 110 33.86 47.11 -52.27
C ILE A 110 32.42 47.49 -51.89
N VAL A 111 31.54 46.51 -51.72
CA VAL A 111 30.14 46.72 -51.36
C VAL A 111 30.00 47.29 -49.93
N GLY A 112 30.80 46.77 -49.00
CA GLY A 112 30.85 47.22 -47.61
C GLY A 112 29.63 46.78 -46.80
N SER A 113 28.49 47.47 -46.96
CA SER A 113 27.26 47.18 -46.22
C SER A 113 26.05 47.17 -47.14
N ILE A 114 25.08 46.33 -46.79
CA ILE A 114 23.81 46.18 -47.49
C ILE A 114 22.68 46.29 -46.48
N SER A 115 21.68 47.12 -46.73
CA SER A 115 20.45 47.21 -45.97
C SER A 115 19.35 46.38 -46.64
N VAL A 116 18.74 45.47 -45.89
CA VAL A 116 17.60 44.64 -46.29
C VAL A 116 16.36 45.26 -45.66
N ILE A 117 15.50 45.83 -46.49
CA ILE A 117 14.26 46.51 -46.10
C ILE A 117 13.07 45.64 -46.54
N PRO A 118 12.37 44.95 -45.63
CA PRO A 118 11.19 44.16 -45.99
C PRO A 118 10.08 45.04 -46.59
N ASN A 119 9.53 44.64 -47.73
CA ASN A 119 8.39 45.33 -48.35
C ASN A 119 7.05 44.90 -47.72
N LYS A 120 6.99 43.66 -47.23
CA LYS A 120 5.82 43.00 -46.62
C LYS A 120 6.25 42.07 -45.49
N SER A 121 5.27 41.38 -44.88
CA SER A 121 5.56 40.28 -43.95
C SER A 121 6.41 39.20 -44.61
N VAL A 122 7.35 38.66 -43.86
CA VAL A 122 8.09 37.47 -44.26
C VAL A 122 7.26 36.26 -43.86
N LYS A 123 6.91 35.44 -44.85
CA LYS A 123 6.07 34.25 -44.65
C LYS A 123 6.93 33.05 -44.34
N ILE A 124 6.63 32.36 -43.25
CA ILE A 124 7.35 31.16 -42.81
C ILE A 124 6.51 29.93 -43.08
N PHE A 125 7.09 28.98 -43.81
CA PHE A 125 6.52 27.67 -44.10
C PHE A 125 7.36 26.59 -43.42
N LEU A 126 6.69 25.59 -42.84
CA LEU A 126 7.32 24.40 -42.27
C LEU A 126 6.95 23.18 -43.09
N THR A 127 7.94 22.34 -43.37
CA THR A 127 7.76 21.06 -44.07
C THR A 127 8.44 19.95 -43.27
N PRO A 128 7.69 19.00 -42.69
CA PRO A 128 8.28 17.79 -42.12
C PRO A 128 8.87 16.95 -43.26
N LYS A 129 10.19 16.75 -43.30
CA LYS A 129 10.85 15.97 -44.37
C LYS A 129 10.55 14.48 -44.31
N ASP A 130 10.06 14.02 -43.17
CA ASP A 130 9.82 12.62 -42.86
C ASP A 130 8.47 12.09 -43.40
N ILE A 131 7.59 12.98 -43.89
CA ILE A 131 6.31 12.66 -44.55
C ILE A 131 6.20 13.47 -45.84
N TYR A 132 5.48 12.95 -46.83
CA TYR A 132 5.10 13.73 -48.00
C TYR A 132 4.00 14.75 -47.63
N SER A 133 4.39 15.93 -47.13
CA SER A 133 3.50 17.05 -46.85
C SER A 133 3.95 18.27 -47.65
N PRO A 134 3.03 19.03 -48.30
CA PRO A 134 3.40 20.29 -48.94
C PRO A 134 3.81 21.33 -47.88
N PRO A 135 4.61 22.36 -48.23
CA PRO A 135 4.98 23.42 -47.30
C PRO A 135 3.76 24.05 -46.63
N ILE A 136 3.76 24.07 -45.29
CA ILE A 136 2.64 24.55 -44.48
C ILE A 136 2.97 25.95 -43.98
N HIS A 137 2.20 26.96 -44.39
CA HIS A 137 2.36 28.33 -43.89
C HIS A 137 1.99 28.40 -42.40
N VAL A 138 2.90 28.82 -41.52
CA VAL A 138 2.65 28.83 -40.06
C VAL A 138 2.71 30.22 -39.44
N LEU A 139 3.49 31.14 -40.00
CA LEU A 139 3.80 32.42 -39.36
C LEU A 139 4.07 33.51 -40.40
N ASP A 140 3.62 34.72 -40.11
CA ASP A 140 3.99 35.95 -40.81
C ASP A 140 4.73 36.88 -39.84
N ILE A 141 6.01 37.16 -40.12
CA ILE A 141 6.85 38.02 -39.27
C ILE A 141 7.11 39.39 -39.91
N TYR A 142 7.26 40.42 -39.07
CA TYR A 142 7.47 41.81 -39.49
C TYR A 142 8.81 42.36 -38.99
N PRO A 143 9.96 41.82 -39.48
CA PRO A 143 11.26 42.26 -39.02
C PRO A 143 11.53 43.72 -39.43
N PRO A 144 12.34 44.46 -38.66
CA PRO A 144 12.77 45.81 -39.06
C PRO A 144 13.78 45.76 -40.22
N GLU A 145 14.21 46.93 -40.69
CA GLU A 145 15.34 47.04 -41.61
C GLU A 145 16.63 46.50 -40.96
N ILE A 146 17.32 45.58 -41.64
CA ILE A 146 18.55 44.96 -41.16
C ILE A 146 19.71 45.37 -42.06
N SER A 147 20.76 45.96 -41.47
CA SER A 147 21.96 46.38 -42.21
C SER A 147 23.10 45.37 -42.02
N ILE A 148 23.34 44.54 -43.03
CA ILE A 148 24.35 43.47 -43.03
C ILE A 148 25.69 44.03 -43.54
N ASN A 149 26.75 43.87 -42.75
CA ASN A 149 28.11 44.14 -43.20
C ASN A 149 28.61 42.96 -44.05
N THR A 150 28.96 43.22 -45.31
CA THR A 150 29.40 42.16 -46.23
C THR A 150 30.85 41.76 -46.02
N VAL A 151 31.66 42.52 -45.28
CA VAL A 151 33.08 42.22 -45.05
C VAL A 151 33.26 40.86 -44.35
N ASP A 152 34.20 40.05 -44.83
CA ASP A 152 34.47 38.69 -44.34
C ASP A 152 34.63 38.67 -42.81
N LYS A 153 33.82 37.84 -42.14
CA LYS A 153 33.75 37.65 -40.68
C LYS A 153 33.42 38.91 -39.88
N SER A 154 32.87 39.95 -40.51
CA SER A 154 32.31 41.08 -39.78
C SER A 154 31.01 40.66 -39.11
N ILE A 155 31.02 40.62 -37.78
CA ILE A 155 29.87 40.27 -36.96
C ILE A 155 28.91 41.47 -36.91
N LEU A 156 27.66 41.24 -37.31
CA LEU A 156 26.55 42.13 -37.02
C LEU A 156 25.75 41.55 -35.86
N GLU A 157 25.64 42.30 -34.77
CA GLU A 157 24.69 41.98 -33.71
C GLU A 157 23.28 42.39 -34.15
N ILE A 158 22.36 41.43 -34.08
CA ILE A 158 20.94 41.61 -34.35
C ILE A 158 20.24 41.69 -33.00
N ASP A 159 19.55 42.80 -32.77
CA ASP A 159 18.69 43.01 -31.60
C ASP A 159 17.43 43.75 -32.08
N PHE A 160 16.30 43.04 -32.14
CA PHE A 160 15.02 43.67 -32.47
C PHE A 160 13.81 42.99 -31.87
N ILE A 161 12.76 43.79 -31.68
CA ILE A 161 11.42 43.32 -31.34
C ILE A 161 10.56 43.31 -32.59
N SER A 162 9.90 42.19 -32.87
CA SER A 162 9.01 42.02 -34.01
C SER A 162 7.70 41.39 -33.59
N LYS A 163 6.64 41.70 -34.33
CA LYS A 163 5.36 41.01 -34.24
C LYS A 163 5.36 39.81 -35.19
N ALA A 164 4.61 38.78 -34.81
CA ALA A 164 4.37 37.56 -35.55
C ALA A 164 2.86 37.30 -35.57
N GLU A 165 2.27 37.19 -36.75
CA GLU A 165 0.88 36.76 -36.90
C GLU A 165 0.87 35.26 -37.23
N LEU A 166 0.05 34.48 -36.52
CA LEU A 166 -0.03 33.03 -36.73
C LEU A 166 -1.02 32.67 -37.82
N ALA A 167 -0.61 31.78 -38.72
CA ALA A 167 -1.51 31.13 -39.66
C ALA A 167 -2.22 29.96 -38.96
N GLU A 168 -3.35 30.24 -38.31
CA GLU A 168 -4.12 29.30 -37.46
C GLU A 168 -4.33 27.90 -38.08
N LEU A 169 -4.80 27.84 -39.33
CA LEU A 169 -5.01 26.57 -40.03
C LEU A 169 -3.71 25.80 -40.25
N GLY A 170 -2.63 26.52 -40.56
CA GLY A 170 -1.34 25.92 -40.85
C GLY A 170 -0.63 25.44 -39.60
N ILE A 171 -0.67 26.21 -38.51
CA ILE A 171 -0.07 25.79 -37.22
C ILE A 171 -0.79 24.54 -36.68
N VAL A 172 -2.12 24.45 -36.79
CA VAL A 172 -2.90 23.27 -36.39
C VAL A 172 -2.56 22.07 -37.26
N LYS A 173 -2.48 22.25 -38.59
CA LYS A 173 -2.10 21.18 -39.50
C LYS A 173 -0.69 20.67 -39.20
N PHE A 174 0.28 21.59 -39.05
CA PHE A 174 1.66 21.23 -38.74
C PHE A 174 1.77 20.52 -37.38
N ALA A 175 1.10 21.02 -36.33
CA ALA A 175 1.11 20.38 -35.01
C ALA A 175 0.54 18.97 -35.06
N ASN A 176 -0.55 18.73 -35.79
CA ASN A 176 -1.12 17.40 -35.96
C ASN A 176 -0.19 16.45 -36.74
N ASP A 177 0.39 16.91 -37.86
CA ASP A 177 1.37 16.14 -38.63
C ASP A 177 2.62 15.81 -37.76
N PHE A 178 3.04 16.75 -36.91
CA PHE A 178 4.19 16.58 -36.00
C PHE A 178 3.89 15.60 -34.86
N ILE A 179 2.72 15.67 -34.23
CA ILE A 179 2.28 14.71 -33.20
C ILE A 179 2.28 13.28 -33.77
N GLU A 180 1.75 13.08 -34.97
CA GLU A 180 1.71 11.76 -35.60
C GLU A 180 3.12 11.20 -35.82
N LEU A 181 4.06 12.03 -36.27
CA LEU A 181 5.47 11.67 -36.45
C LEU A 181 6.18 11.35 -35.14
N SER A 182 5.85 12.06 -34.06
CA SER A 182 6.50 11.91 -32.76
C SER A 182 6.34 10.51 -32.16
N HIS A 183 5.30 9.78 -32.55
CA HIS A 183 5.07 8.41 -32.09
C HIS A 183 6.07 7.39 -32.65
N PHE A 184 6.76 7.70 -33.75
CA PHE A 184 7.59 6.74 -34.49
C PHE A 184 9.06 7.13 -34.59
N LYS A 185 9.43 8.39 -34.28
CA LYS A 185 10.78 8.90 -34.47
C LYS A 185 11.27 9.68 -33.25
N GLU A 186 12.51 9.41 -32.85
CA GLU A 186 13.20 10.16 -31.77
C GLU A 186 13.62 11.57 -32.22
N ASN A 187 13.79 11.80 -33.52
CA ASN A 187 14.11 13.11 -34.06
C ASN A 187 13.39 13.31 -35.40
N ILE A 188 12.81 14.50 -35.60
CA ILE A 188 12.04 14.86 -36.78
C ILE A 188 12.78 15.98 -37.51
N ASN A 189 13.03 15.80 -38.80
CA ASN A 189 13.66 16.82 -39.63
C ASN A 189 12.59 17.75 -40.20
N VAL A 190 12.67 19.03 -39.86
CA VAL A 190 11.75 20.07 -40.34
C VAL A 190 12.53 21.04 -41.23
N GLN A 191 12.06 21.21 -42.46
CA GLN A 191 12.54 22.27 -43.34
C GLN A 191 11.75 23.54 -43.09
N ILE A 192 12.44 24.60 -42.72
CA ILE A 192 11.93 25.95 -42.59
C ILE A 192 12.18 26.64 -43.93
N GLN A 193 11.13 27.11 -44.58
CA GLN A 193 11.20 27.94 -45.78
C GLN A 193 10.66 29.33 -45.42
N SER A 194 11.49 30.37 -45.58
CA SER A 194 11.04 31.76 -45.45
C SER A 194 10.99 32.43 -46.82
N ILE A 195 9.85 33.04 -47.14
CA ILE A 195 9.63 33.81 -48.36
C ILE A 195 9.76 35.30 -48.02
N ILE A 196 10.80 35.94 -48.57
CA ILE A 196 11.18 37.32 -48.26
C ILE A 196 11.02 38.21 -49.51
N ASP A 197 10.08 39.15 -49.44
CA ASP A 197 9.94 40.27 -50.39
C ASP A 197 10.57 41.51 -49.76
N ALA A 198 11.73 41.93 -50.27
CA ALA A 198 12.54 42.99 -49.67
C ALA A 198 13.25 43.84 -50.74
N LYS A 199 13.47 45.11 -50.40
CA LYS A 199 14.37 46.00 -51.11
C LYS A 199 15.76 45.91 -50.50
N ILE A 200 16.74 45.58 -51.34
CA ILE A 200 18.14 45.47 -50.97
C ILE A 200 18.86 46.74 -51.44
N SER A 201 19.37 47.51 -50.49
CA SER A 201 20.04 48.80 -50.73
C SER A 201 21.52 48.73 -50.35
N SER A 202 22.39 49.23 -51.22
CA SER A 202 23.81 49.45 -50.93
C SER A 202 24.22 50.84 -51.44
N LYS A 203 25.46 51.25 -51.17
CA LYS A 203 26.03 52.51 -51.67
C LYS A 203 26.05 52.59 -53.21
N PHE A 204 26.10 51.45 -53.90
CA PHE A 204 26.30 51.39 -55.34
C PHE A 204 25.08 50.93 -56.15
N PHE A 205 24.08 50.33 -55.50
CA PHE A 205 22.92 49.76 -56.17
C PHE A 205 21.72 49.66 -55.23
N ASN A 206 20.53 49.65 -55.82
CA ASN A 206 19.28 49.32 -55.16
C ASN A 206 18.55 48.31 -56.04
N PHE A 207 18.08 47.21 -55.47
CA PHE A 207 17.23 46.28 -56.20
C PHE A 207 16.12 45.71 -55.31
N GLU A 208 15.01 45.33 -55.93
CA GLU A 208 13.88 44.68 -55.27
C GLU A 208 13.93 43.18 -55.54
N THR A 209 13.70 42.35 -54.52
CA THR A 209 13.65 40.89 -54.65
C THR A 209 12.27 40.45 -55.09
N SER A 210 12.19 39.50 -56.03
CA SER A 210 10.92 38.92 -56.48
C SER A 210 10.58 37.64 -55.70
N GLU A 211 10.45 37.74 -54.37
CA GLU A 211 10.26 36.61 -53.44
C GLU A 211 11.50 35.71 -53.29
N LEU A 212 12.45 36.15 -52.45
CA LEU A 212 13.63 35.37 -52.08
C LEU A 212 13.21 34.21 -51.17
N ASN A 213 13.49 32.97 -51.58
CA ASN A 213 13.25 31.78 -50.79
C ASN A 213 14.52 31.38 -50.05
N VAL A 214 14.49 31.44 -48.72
CA VAL A 214 15.57 30.93 -47.86
C VAL A 214 15.10 29.65 -47.21
N PHE A 215 15.96 28.63 -47.24
CA PHE A 215 15.70 27.34 -46.64
C PHE A 215 16.67 27.09 -45.50
N MET A 216 16.16 26.58 -44.39
CA MET A 216 16.94 26.11 -43.25
C MET A 216 16.41 24.75 -42.83
N ASP A 217 17.29 23.81 -42.57
CA ASP A 217 16.91 22.51 -42.03
C ASP A 217 17.15 22.51 -40.52
N TYR A 218 16.15 22.09 -39.76
CA TYR A 218 16.21 22.01 -38.31
C TYR A 218 15.74 20.65 -37.83
N GLN A 219 16.48 20.05 -36.89
CA GLN A 219 16.14 18.76 -36.31
C GLN A 219 15.52 18.98 -34.94
N VAL A 220 14.29 18.50 -34.76
CA VAL A 220 13.51 18.67 -33.53
C VAL A 220 13.43 17.33 -32.80
N ASN A 221 13.77 17.32 -31.51
CA ASN A 221 13.51 16.19 -30.64
C ASN A 221 12.08 16.32 -30.06
N PRO A 222 11.17 15.35 -30.27
CA PRO A 222 9.81 15.45 -29.76
C PRO A 222 9.70 15.61 -28.25
N ASN A 223 10.64 15.11 -27.45
CA ASN A 223 10.62 15.23 -25.99
C ASN A 223 10.81 16.67 -25.50
N GLN A 224 11.35 17.56 -26.35
CA GLN A 224 11.45 19.00 -26.07
C GLN A 224 10.10 19.72 -26.25
N ILE A 225 9.16 19.11 -27.00
CA ILE A 225 7.83 19.65 -27.29
C ILE A 225 6.75 18.94 -26.45
N PHE A 226 6.94 17.65 -26.17
CA PHE A 226 6.11 16.83 -25.29
C PHE A 226 6.90 16.42 -24.03
N PRO A 227 7.12 17.35 -23.10
CA PRO A 227 7.83 17.10 -21.86
C PRO A 227 7.07 16.12 -20.96
N ASN A 228 7.80 15.49 -20.05
CA ASN A 228 7.20 14.60 -19.05
C ASN A 228 6.31 15.41 -18.09
N ILE A 229 5.14 14.86 -17.80
CA ILE A 229 4.16 15.42 -16.85
C ILE A 229 4.27 14.61 -15.55
N ASN A 230 4.45 15.31 -14.43
CA ASN A 230 4.43 14.74 -13.09
C ASN A 230 3.22 15.28 -12.31
N VAL A 231 2.53 14.40 -11.58
CA VAL A 231 1.45 14.76 -10.67
C VAL A 231 2.03 14.75 -9.27
N GLU A 232 2.16 15.92 -8.64
CA GLU A 232 2.75 16.05 -7.31
C GLU A 232 1.75 15.70 -6.22
N ASP A 233 0.51 16.18 -6.34
CA ASP A 233 -0.60 15.89 -5.42
C ASP A 233 -1.88 15.56 -6.19
N PHE A 234 -2.68 14.63 -5.65
CA PHE A 234 -4.00 14.26 -6.17
C PHE A 234 -4.95 14.04 -4.99
N SER A 235 -6.07 14.76 -4.97
CA SER A 235 -7.06 14.66 -3.91
C SER A 235 -8.46 14.60 -4.49
N VAL A 236 -9.31 13.79 -3.85
CA VAL A 236 -10.69 13.55 -4.26
C VAL A 236 -11.58 13.79 -3.05
N THR A 237 -12.50 14.75 -3.18
CA THR A 237 -13.40 15.16 -2.10
C THR A 237 -14.84 15.18 -2.60
N THR A 238 -15.80 14.94 -1.71
CA THR A 238 -17.22 15.13 -2.01
C THR A 238 -17.63 16.55 -1.62
N SER A 239 -18.37 17.22 -2.49
CA SER A 239 -18.96 18.52 -2.19
C SER A 239 -20.48 18.37 -2.09
N SER A 240 -21.02 18.66 -0.91
CA SER A 240 -22.48 18.75 -0.75
C SER A 240 -22.93 20.15 -1.16
N SER A 241 -23.82 20.23 -2.15
CA SER A 241 -24.44 21.49 -2.59
C SER A 241 -25.43 21.98 -1.53
N SER A 242 -24.92 22.54 -0.43
CA SER A 242 -25.73 23.12 0.65
C SER A 242 -26.07 24.59 0.41
N GLU A 243 -26.61 24.91 -0.77
CA GLU A 243 -27.34 26.16 -1.01
C GLU A 243 -28.80 25.85 -1.33
N ASN A 244 -29.53 25.32 -0.32
CA ASN A 244 -30.96 25.56 -0.04
C ASN A 244 -31.49 24.44 0.86
N LYS A 245 -31.31 24.60 2.18
CA LYS A 245 -32.06 23.85 3.19
C LYS A 245 -33.51 24.32 3.19
N LEU A 246 -34.32 23.86 2.23
CA LEU A 246 -35.79 23.90 2.26
C LEU A 246 -36.32 23.09 1.08
N GLU A 247 -36.25 21.77 1.19
CA GLU A 247 -37.29 20.81 0.80
C GLU A 247 -36.74 19.40 0.96
N ALA A 248 -37.23 18.71 1.99
CA ALA A 248 -36.88 17.35 2.33
C ALA A 248 -37.57 16.37 1.37
N THR A 249 -37.08 16.28 0.12
CA THR A 249 -37.24 15.15 -0.81
C THR A 249 -36.20 15.20 -1.95
N ALA A 250 -35.03 15.78 -1.73
CA ALA A 250 -33.96 15.83 -2.74
C ALA A 250 -32.98 14.67 -2.54
N VAL A 251 -32.84 13.85 -3.59
CA VAL A 251 -31.73 12.92 -3.80
C VAL A 251 -30.41 13.67 -3.52
N LYS A 252 -29.54 13.10 -2.68
CA LYS A 252 -28.18 13.63 -2.47
C LYS A 252 -27.46 13.63 -3.83
N ASN A 253 -27.39 14.77 -4.50
CA ASN A 253 -26.49 14.97 -5.62
C ASN A 253 -25.16 15.49 -5.05
N ASP A 254 -24.42 14.61 -4.38
CA ASP A 254 -23.07 14.93 -3.94
C ASP A 254 -22.15 14.91 -5.17
N GLU A 255 -21.50 16.04 -5.45
CA GLU A 255 -20.62 16.21 -6.61
C GLU A 255 -19.18 15.87 -6.21
N LEU A 256 -18.48 15.10 -7.03
CA LEU A 256 -17.10 14.71 -6.81
C LEU A 256 -16.17 15.85 -7.26
N LYS A 257 -15.41 16.41 -6.33
CA LYS A 257 -14.39 17.41 -6.62
C LYS A 257 -13.02 16.73 -6.66
N VAL A 258 -12.32 16.88 -7.79
CA VAL A 258 -10.96 16.39 -8.00
C VAL A 258 -10.03 17.60 -8.05
N ASP A 259 -9.02 17.64 -7.20
CA ASP A 259 -8.00 18.68 -7.16
C ASP A 259 -6.61 18.04 -7.30
N SER A 260 -5.79 18.56 -8.21
CA SER A 260 -4.44 18.05 -8.46
C SER A 260 -3.42 19.15 -8.75
N ASN A 261 -2.19 18.97 -8.28
CA ASN A 261 -1.04 19.81 -8.60
C ASN A 261 -0.20 19.13 -9.70
N ILE A 262 -0.09 19.78 -10.86
CA ILE A 262 0.61 19.25 -12.03
C ILE A 262 1.89 20.05 -12.25
N LYS A 263 3.00 19.33 -12.45
CA LYS A 263 4.29 19.89 -12.82
C LYS A 263 4.76 19.30 -14.13
N VAL A 264 5.06 20.16 -15.08
CA VAL A 264 5.55 19.80 -16.41
C VAL A 264 7.03 20.19 -16.51
N ASP A 265 7.89 19.22 -16.80
CA ASP A 265 9.34 19.44 -16.95
C ASP A 265 9.68 20.05 -18.32
N ALA A 266 9.08 21.21 -18.59
CA ALA A 266 9.25 21.98 -19.81
C ALA A 266 10.16 23.18 -19.53
N GLN A 267 11.47 23.05 -19.79
CA GLN A 267 12.42 24.15 -19.60
C GLN A 267 12.42 25.09 -20.82
N LEU A 268 11.29 25.76 -21.04
CA LEU A 268 11.11 26.66 -22.18
C LEU A 268 11.88 27.97 -21.95
N PRO A 269 12.59 28.51 -22.95
CA PRO A 269 13.27 29.80 -22.85
C PRO A 269 12.28 30.99 -22.99
N LEU A 270 11.06 30.84 -22.46
CA LEU A 270 9.93 31.75 -22.67
C LEU A 270 9.42 32.29 -21.34
N ASN A 271 8.96 33.54 -21.33
CA ASN A 271 8.26 34.14 -20.20
C ASN A 271 6.87 34.56 -20.66
N PHE A 272 5.82 33.87 -20.19
CA PHE A 272 4.44 34.27 -20.49
C PHE A 272 3.44 33.78 -19.44
N PHE A 273 2.28 34.43 -19.42
CA PHE A 273 1.17 34.15 -18.51
C PHE A 273 -0.09 33.78 -19.32
N LEU A 274 -0.80 32.74 -18.88
CA LEU A 274 -2.11 32.37 -19.40
C LEU A 274 -3.17 32.46 -18.29
N SER A 275 -4.31 33.06 -18.64
CA SER A 275 -5.50 33.08 -17.78
C SER A 275 -6.08 31.66 -17.61
N PRO A 276 -6.93 31.43 -16.59
CA PRO A 276 -7.55 30.12 -16.35
C PRO A 276 -8.22 29.55 -17.60
N ILE A 277 -7.89 28.30 -17.92
CA ILE A 277 -8.40 27.57 -19.09
C ILE A 277 -9.33 26.45 -18.60
N GLU A 278 -10.50 26.37 -19.22
CA GLU A 278 -11.42 25.25 -19.08
C GLU A 278 -11.12 24.19 -20.16
N TRP A 279 -11.00 22.94 -19.75
CA TRP A 279 -10.53 21.82 -20.58
C TRP A 279 -11.57 20.71 -20.66
N ASP A 280 -11.70 20.16 -21.88
CA ASP A 280 -12.39 18.91 -22.13
C ASP A 280 -11.35 17.78 -22.10
N ILE A 281 -11.30 17.05 -20.98
CA ILE A 281 -10.49 15.84 -20.85
C ILE A 281 -11.35 14.63 -21.19
N SER A 282 -10.86 13.83 -22.13
CA SER A 282 -11.54 12.62 -22.58
C SER A 282 -10.66 11.38 -22.40
N LEU A 283 -11.27 10.29 -21.93
CA LEU A 283 -10.64 8.98 -21.76
C LEU A 283 -11.16 7.99 -22.82
N ARG A 284 -10.39 6.93 -23.09
CA ARG A 284 -10.82 5.88 -24.01
C ARG A 284 -11.97 5.04 -23.42
N ASP A 285 -12.91 4.67 -24.27
CA ASP A 285 -13.95 3.69 -24.01
C ASP A 285 -13.55 2.27 -24.47
N CYS A 286 -14.50 1.34 -24.42
CA CYS A 286 -14.34 -0.03 -24.89
C CYS A 286 -13.93 -0.13 -26.39
N ASN A 287 -14.41 0.79 -27.23
CA ASN A 287 -14.16 0.82 -28.68
C ASN A 287 -12.94 1.67 -29.04
N SER A 288 -12.18 2.12 -28.04
CA SER A 288 -11.07 3.06 -28.18
C SER A 288 -11.45 4.47 -28.64
N ASP A 289 -12.73 4.83 -28.58
CA ASP A 289 -13.22 6.20 -28.79
C ASP A 289 -13.02 7.05 -27.52
N PHE A 290 -12.86 8.37 -27.69
CA PHE A 290 -12.60 9.29 -26.58
C PHE A 290 -13.89 9.89 -26.04
N ILE A 291 -14.17 9.67 -24.77
CA ILE A 291 -15.36 10.12 -24.05
C ILE A 291 -14.99 11.16 -23.02
N LYS A 292 -15.67 12.31 -23.07
CA LYS A 292 -15.48 13.40 -22.10
C LYS A 292 -15.81 12.91 -20.69
N TRP A 293 -14.85 13.00 -19.79
CA TRP A 293 -14.98 12.47 -18.42
C TRP A 293 -15.59 13.48 -17.45
N GLY A 294 -15.29 14.77 -17.63
CA GLY A 294 -15.80 15.83 -16.76
C GLY A 294 -15.45 17.22 -17.28
N GLU A 295 -15.81 18.24 -16.51
CA GLU A 295 -15.39 19.63 -16.73
C GLU A 295 -14.16 19.91 -15.89
N TRP A 296 -13.08 20.30 -16.54
CA TRP A 296 -11.79 20.53 -15.91
C TRP A 296 -11.38 21.98 -16.05
N LYS A 297 -10.73 22.53 -15.03
CA LYS A 297 -10.30 23.92 -15.01
C LYS A 297 -8.90 24.02 -14.43
N THR A 298 -8.08 24.81 -15.08
CA THR A 298 -6.75 25.19 -14.58
C THR A 298 -6.80 26.54 -13.86
N ASN A 299 -5.92 26.74 -12.89
CA ASN A 299 -5.62 28.09 -12.41
C ASN A 299 -4.81 28.87 -13.45
N GLU A 300 -4.38 30.08 -13.08
CA GLU A 300 -3.46 30.88 -13.89
C GLU A 300 -2.14 30.11 -14.10
N ILE A 301 -1.69 30.01 -15.35
CA ILE A 301 -0.46 29.31 -15.71
C ILE A 301 0.62 30.34 -15.98
N ASN A 302 1.68 30.32 -15.16
CA ASN A 302 2.90 31.10 -15.37
C ASN A 302 3.99 30.20 -15.94
N VAL A 303 4.61 30.64 -17.03
CA VAL A 303 5.78 29.99 -17.62
C VAL A 303 6.96 30.92 -17.45
N ASP A 304 7.92 30.49 -16.62
CA ASP A 304 9.17 31.19 -16.38
C ASP A 304 10.31 30.58 -17.22
N PRO A 305 11.28 31.40 -17.69
CA PRO A 305 12.37 30.90 -18.52
C PRO A 305 13.21 29.81 -17.82
N TYR A 306 13.38 28.68 -18.52
CA TYR A 306 14.17 27.52 -18.08
C TYR A 306 13.73 26.91 -16.74
N GLN A 307 12.49 27.15 -16.32
CA GLN A 307 11.91 26.57 -15.11
C GLN A 307 10.78 25.59 -15.47
N PRO A 308 10.55 24.54 -14.67
CA PRO A 308 9.37 23.69 -14.81
C PRO A 308 8.07 24.47 -14.62
N VAL A 309 7.05 24.18 -15.42
CA VAL A 309 5.74 24.83 -15.35
C VAL A 309 4.88 24.08 -14.34
N SER A 310 4.32 24.77 -13.34
CA SER A 310 3.45 24.17 -12.33
C SER A 310 2.10 24.86 -12.29
N PHE A 311 1.02 24.08 -12.30
CA PHE A 311 -0.35 24.59 -12.25
C PHE A 311 -1.29 23.63 -11.53
N LYS A 312 -2.39 24.17 -11.01
CA LYS A 312 -3.43 23.40 -10.34
C LYS A 312 -4.53 23.06 -11.34
N LEU A 313 -4.96 21.81 -11.32
CA LEU A 313 -6.08 21.28 -12.08
C LEU A 313 -7.22 20.95 -11.12
N GLU A 314 -8.40 21.51 -11.36
CA GLU A 314 -9.61 21.30 -10.57
C GLU A 314 -10.71 20.74 -11.48
N SER A 315 -11.53 19.83 -10.97
CA SER A 315 -12.65 19.25 -11.70
C SER A 315 -13.82 18.97 -10.78
N LEU A 316 -15.02 19.04 -11.34
CA LEU A 316 -16.28 18.78 -10.67
C LEU A 316 -17.06 17.75 -11.51
N ILE A 317 -17.10 16.51 -11.03
CA ILE A 317 -17.75 15.40 -11.68
C ILE A 317 -19.10 15.17 -10.98
N LYS A 318 -20.18 15.50 -11.69
CA LYS A 318 -21.56 15.41 -11.15
C LYS A 318 -22.16 14.02 -11.31
N GLU A 319 -21.94 13.40 -12.47
CA GLU A 319 -22.41 12.06 -12.80
C GLU A 319 -21.32 11.41 -13.66
N THR A 320 -21.05 10.14 -13.42
CA THR A 320 -20.13 9.38 -14.27
C THR A 320 -20.79 9.15 -15.64
N PRO A 321 -20.12 9.49 -16.77
CA PRO A 321 -20.66 9.25 -18.10
C PRO A 321 -21.15 7.81 -18.26
N ARG A 322 -22.36 7.65 -18.82
CA ARG A 322 -23.03 6.34 -18.95
C ARG A 322 -22.19 5.35 -19.73
N GLU A 323 -21.38 5.83 -20.66
CA GLU A 323 -20.50 5.03 -21.48
C GLU A 323 -19.39 4.34 -20.67
N PHE A 324 -18.99 4.90 -19.53
CA PHE A 324 -18.08 4.22 -18.59
C PHE A 324 -18.78 3.15 -17.74
N LEU A 325 -20.11 3.13 -17.75
CA LEU A 325 -20.97 2.16 -17.08
C LEU A 325 -21.45 1.03 -18.03
N ILE A 326 -20.99 1.03 -19.29
CA ILE A 326 -21.30 -0.04 -20.26
C ILE A 326 -20.26 -1.16 -20.14
N GLN A 327 -20.72 -2.41 -20.24
CA GLN A 327 -19.85 -3.58 -20.33
C GLN A 327 -19.20 -3.67 -21.72
N CYS A 328 -17.88 -3.79 -21.74
CA CYS A 328 -17.10 -4.06 -22.95
C CYS A 328 -17.28 -5.53 -23.39
N GLU A 329 -16.71 -5.91 -24.54
CA GLU A 329 -16.79 -7.28 -25.09
C GLU A 329 -16.21 -8.36 -24.14
N ASP A 330 -15.29 -7.97 -23.25
CA ASP A 330 -14.71 -8.81 -22.21
C ASP A 330 -15.61 -8.97 -20.97
N GLY A 331 -16.79 -8.35 -20.96
CA GLY A 331 -17.74 -8.35 -19.84
C GLY A 331 -17.39 -7.37 -18.72
N LYS A 332 -16.30 -6.59 -18.85
CA LYS A 332 -15.84 -5.62 -17.83
C LYS A 332 -16.29 -4.20 -18.18
N LEU A 333 -16.51 -3.38 -17.15
CA LEU A 333 -16.77 -1.95 -17.31
C LEU A 333 -15.49 -1.20 -17.68
N VAL A 334 -15.59 -0.04 -18.34
CA VAL A 334 -14.42 0.80 -18.63
C VAL A 334 -13.71 1.22 -17.34
N LEU A 335 -14.46 1.55 -16.29
CA LEU A 335 -13.91 1.84 -14.96
C LEU A 335 -13.20 0.63 -14.35
N ASN A 336 -13.70 -0.57 -14.61
CA ASN A 336 -13.05 -1.79 -14.14
C ASN A 336 -11.71 -2.01 -14.87
N GLN A 337 -11.65 -1.76 -16.18
CA GLN A 337 -10.39 -1.81 -16.92
C GLN A 337 -9.39 -0.73 -16.46
N LEU A 338 -9.85 0.47 -16.10
CA LEU A 338 -9.01 1.51 -15.52
C LEU A 338 -8.49 1.11 -14.13
N ALA A 339 -9.36 0.63 -13.25
CA ALA A 339 -8.98 0.13 -11.92
C ALA A 339 -7.96 -1.01 -12.04
N TYR A 340 -8.19 -1.97 -12.94
CA TYR A 340 -7.26 -3.06 -13.23
C TYR A 340 -5.90 -2.55 -13.71
N LYS A 341 -5.86 -1.53 -14.59
CA LYS A 341 -4.59 -0.92 -15.05
C LYS A 341 -3.84 -0.21 -13.93
N ILE A 342 -4.56 0.42 -12.99
CA ILE A 342 -3.98 1.09 -11.83
C ILE A 342 -3.42 0.07 -10.83
N ILE A 343 -4.19 -0.96 -10.48
CA ILE A 343 -3.83 -1.95 -9.45
C ILE A 343 -2.67 -2.85 -9.90
N ASN A 344 -2.66 -3.32 -11.14
CA ASN A 344 -1.66 -4.31 -11.57
C ASN A 344 -0.32 -3.72 -11.98
N HIS A 345 -0.15 -2.38 -11.99
CA HIS A 345 1.12 -1.64 -12.13
C HIS A 345 2.11 -2.03 -13.26
N GLU A 346 1.76 -2.92 -14.19
CA GLU A 346 2.66 -3.41 -15.22
C GLU A 346 2.59 -2.57 -16.51
N ASP A 347 3.60 -1.71 -16.72
CA ASP A 347 3.93 -0.97 -17.94
C ASP A 347 2.73 -0.31 -18.67
N SER A 348 1.70 0.05 -17.90
CA SER A 348 0.46 0.61 -18.38
C SER A 348 0.51 2.14 -18.36
N PHE A 349 -0.13 2.76 -19.34
CA PHE A 349 -0.37 4.19 -19.37
C PHE A 349 -1.88 4.45 -19.54
N ILE A 350 -2.36 5.53 -18.95
CA ILE A 350 -3.69 6.06 -19.27
C ILE A 350 -3.52 7.02 -20.43
N GLU A 351 -4.23 6.76 -21.52
CA GLU A 351 -4.27 7.67 -22.65
C GLU A 351 -5.48 8.59 -22.53
N PHE A 352 -5.23 9.89 -22.64
CA PHE A 352 -6.24 10.91 -22.55
C PHE A 352 -6.05 11.95 -23.66
N LYS A 353 -7.17 12.50 -24.09
CA LYS A 353 -7.22 13.61 -25.05
C LYS A 353 -7.60 14.87 -24.29
N ILE A 354 -6.90 15.97 -24.58
CA ILE A 354 -7.16 17.27 -23.97
C ILE A 354 -7.38 18.31 -25.06
N ASN A 355 -8.53 18.98 -25.00
CA ASN A 355 -8.86 20.12 -25.83
C ASN A 355 -9.37 21.28 -24.96
N ALA A 356 -9.17 22.53 -25.38
CA ALA A 356 -9.85 23.65 -24.74
C ALA A 356 -11.38 23.53 -24.94
N SER A 357 -12.14 23.65 -23.86
CA SER A 357 -13.59 23.54 -23.90
C SER A 357 -14.23 24.66 -24.71
N GLU A 358 -15.31 24.35 -25.44
CA GLU A 358 -16.05 25.33 -26.21
C GLU A 358 -16.99 26.16 -25.31
N ASN A 359 -16.48 27.28 -24.78
CA ASN A 359 -17.26 28.15 -23.92
C ASN A 359 -16.85 29.64 -24.01
N LYS A 360 -17.71 30.51 -23.45
CA LYS A 360 -17.50 31.96 -23.47
C LYS A 360 -16.33 32.43 -22.61
N ASN A 361 -15.96 31.68 -21.57
CA ASN A 361 -14.86 32.04 -20.68
C ASN A 361 -13.52 31.91 -21.42
N ASN A 362 -13.28 30.78 -22.07
CA ASN A 362 -12.10 30.55 -22.91
C ASN A 362 -12.02 31.56 -24.05
N GLN A 363 -13.11 31.83 -24.75
CA GLN A 363 -13.16 32.85 -25.81
C GLN A 363 -12.80 34.27 -25.34
N LYS A 364 -13.05 34.59 -24.06
CA LYS A 364 -12.72 35.88 -23.45
C LYS A 364 -11.30 35.92 -22.89
N ASN A 365 -10.86 34.81 -22.29
CA ASN A 365 -9.61 34.72 -21.54
C ASN A 365 -8.40 34.44 -22.44
N LEU A 366 -8.62 33.79 -23.60
CA LEU A 366 -7.56 33.39 -24.52
C LEU A 366 -7.59 34.24 -25.79
N PRO A 367 -6.42 34.54 -26.38
CA PRO A 367 -6.33 35.05 -27.74
C PRO A 367 -7.08 34.14 -28.73
N PRO A 368 -7.79 34.69 -29.74
CA PRO A 368 -8.55 33.91 -30.72
C PRO A 368 -7.73 32.80 -31.38
N TRP A 369 -6.50 33.11 -31.81
CA TRP A 369 -5.62 32.15 -32.46
C TRP A 369 -5.21 31.00 -31.53
N LEU A 370 -4.93 31.30 -30.25
CA LEU A 370 -4.49 30.31 -29.26
C LEU A 370 -5.65 29.41 -28.86
N TYR A 371 -6.83 29.99 -28.66
CA TYR A 371 -8.06 29.25 -28.44
C TYR A 371 -8.35 28.29 -29.61
N TYR A 372 -8.22 28.77 -30.85
CA TYR A 372 -8.39 27.94 -32.04
C TYR A 372 -7.39 26.78 -32.08
N VAL A 373 -6.10 27.02 -31.77
CA VAL A 373 -5.08 25.97 -31.71
C VAL A 373 -5.41 24.94 -30.64
N LEU A 374 -5.68 25.36 -29.40
CA LEU A 374 -5.96 24.47 -28.28
C LEU A 374 -7.25 23.65 -28.47
N GLN A 375 -8.19 24.12 -29.29
CA GLN A 375 -9.41 23.40 -29.62
C GLN A 375 -9.19 22.34 -30.71
N ASN A 376 -8.31 22.60 -31.68
CA ASN A 376 -8.20 21.81 -32.93
C ASN A 376 -6.95 20.91 -33.03
N VAL A 377 -5.93 21.12 -32.19
CA VAL A 377 -4.79 20.21 -32.10
C VAL A 377 -5.21 18.90 -31.42
N ARG A 378 -4.85 17.76 -32.01
CA ARG A 378 -5.20 16.42 -31.53
C ARG A 378 -4.20 15.93 -30.49
N SER A 379 -4.08 16.66 -29.39
CA SER A 379 -3.16 16.35 -28.30
C SER A 379 -3.59 15.08 -27.58
N ARG A 380 -2.84 13.99 -27.78
CA ARG A 380 -3.00 12.74 -27.04
C ARG A 380 -1.83 12.58 -26.12
N PHE A 381 -2.12 12.46 -24.83
CA PHE A 381 -1.11 12.30 -23.81
C PHE A 381 -1.20 10.89 -23.24
N LYS A 382 -0.04 10.33 -22.92
CA LYS A 382 0.10 9.06 -22.21
C LYS A 382 0.61 9.36 -20.83
N PHE A 383 -0.21 9.13 -19.82
CA PHE A 383 0.20 9.26 -18.43
C PHE A 383 0.75 7.90 -17.97
N PRO A 384 2.06 7.77 -17.72
CA PRO A 384 2.63 6.52 -17.27
C PRO A 384 2.11 6.19 -15.86
N LEU A 385 1.63 4.98 -15.65
CA LEU A 385 1.23 4.51 -14.31
C LEU A 385 2.43 3.98 -13.50
N LYS A 386 3.55 3.73 -14.18
CA LYS A 386 4.82 3.28 -13.59
C LYS A 386 5.52 4.45 -12.88
N GLY A 387 5.78 4.29 -11.59
CA GLY A 387 6.50 5.28 -10.79
C GLY A 387 5.65 6.43 -10.27
N ILE A 388 4.32 6.38 -10.42
CA ILE A 388 3.44 7.18 -9.58
C ILE A 388 3.74 6.71 -8.15
N LYS A 389 4.42 7.55 -7.37
CA LYS A 389 4.46 7.42 -5.92
C LYS A 389 3.07 7.77 -5.44
N THR A 390 2.12 6.86 -5.65
CA THR A 390 0.78 6.98 -5.09
C THR A 390 0.83 6.97 -3.56
N GLY A 391 2.00 6.70 -2.96
CA GLY A 391 2.18 6.43 -1.55
C GLY A 391 1.58 5.09 -1.13
N PHE A 392 1.03 4.29 -2.07
CA PHE A 392 0.48 2.97 -1.82
C PHE A 392 1.59 1.91 -2.02
N ASN A 393 2.16 1.40 -0.94
CA ASN A 393 2.84 0.09 -0.96
C ASN A 393 1.80 -0.95 -0.55
N LEU A 394 1.36 -1.82 -1.47
CA LEU A 394 0.40 -2.88 -1.17
C LEU A 394 0.95 -3.86 -0.12
N GLU A 395 2.27 -4.03 -0.06
CA GLU A 395 2.92 -4.92 0.91
C GLU A 395 2.71 -4.43 2.35
N ASP A 396 2.77 -3.11 2.58
CA ASP A 396 2.65 -2.50 3.93
C ASP A 396 1.26 -1.88 4.18
N LEU A 397 0.25 -2.23 3.37
CA LEU A 397 -1.07 -1.62 3.40
C LEU A 397 -1.78 -1.89 4.74
N LEU A 398 -1.68 -3.11 5.26
CA LEU A 398 -2.31 -3.54 6.50
C LEU A 398 -1.37 -3.26 7.68
N LEU A 399 -1.65 -2.22 8.46
CA LEU A 399 -0.86 -1.84 9.63
C LEU A 399 -1.17 -2.66 10.87
N ASP A 400 -2.47 -2.86 11.12
CA ASP A 400 -2.97 -3.51 12.32
C ASP A 400 -4.33 -4.14 12.04
N TYR A 401 -4.75 -5.08 12.88
CA TYR A 401 -6.07 -5.68 12.84
C TYR A 401 -6.58 -5.96 14.25
N LEU A 402 -7.89 -5.89 14.45
CA LEU A 402 -8.56 -6.24 15.70
C LEU A 402 -9.62 -7.30 15.43
N ILE A 403 -9.59 -8.38 16.20
CA ILE A 403 -10.65 -9.41 16.18
C ILE A 403 -11.71 -8.96 17.19
N ASN A 404 -12.82 -8.42 16.69
CA ASN A 404 -13.93 -8.00 17.55
C ASN A 404 -14.74 -9.22 18.00
N ASP A 405 -15.00 -10.14 17.07
CA ASP A 405 -15.77 -11.35 17.27
C ASP A 405 -15.31 -12.43 16.30
N LEU A 406 -15.24 -13.69 16.74
CA LEU A 406 -14.87 -14.81 15.88
C LEU A 406 -15.61 -16.08 16.33
N SER A 407 -16.22 -16.79 15.40
CA SER A 407 -16.83 -18.09 15.60
C SER A 407 -16.26 -19.06 14.58
N VAL A 408 -15.67 -20.15 15.05
CA VAL A 408 -15.07 -21.20 14.21
C VAL A 408 -15.80 -22.51 14.46
N ASP A 409 -16.42 -23.05 13.42
CA ASP A 409 -17.01 -24.40 13.41
C ASP A 409 -16.10 -25.34 12.61
N ILE A 410 -15.68 -26.43 13.25
CA ILE A 410 -14.87 -27.48 12.60
C ILE A 410 -15.69 -28.76 12.56
N PRO A 411 -16.01 -29.31 11.37
CA PRO A 411 -16.80 -30.51 11.26
C PRO A 411 -16.07 -31.72 11.87
N TYR A 412 -16.86 -32.63 12.45
CA TYR A 412 -16.38 -33.84 13.13
C TYR A 412 -15.47 -34.73 12.27
N LYS A 413 -15.58 -34.63 10.94
CA LYS A 413 -14.79 -35.40 10.00
C LYS A 413 -14.49 -34.53 8.79
N SER A 414 -13.21 -34.42 8.46
CA SER A 414 -12.78 -33.85 7.18
C SER A 414 -13.00 -34.85 6.04
N GLN A 415 -13.50 -34.36 4.91
CA GLN A 415 -13.63 -35.15 3.68
C GLN A 415 -12.34 -35.19 2.86
N LYS A 416 -11.43 -34.26 3.14
CA LYS A 416 -10.17 -34.02 2.42
C LYS A 416 -8.97 -34.28 3.34
N GLU A 417 -7.75 -34.16 2.80
CA GLU A 417 -6.51 -34.23 3.60
C GLU A 417 -6.15 -32.88 4.27
N GLN A 418 -7.13 -31.99 4.44
CA GLN A 418 -7.00 -30.63 4.99
C GLN A 418 -8.02 -30.39 6.12
N VAL A 419 -7.80 -29.38 6.97
CA VAL A 419 -8.80 -28.99 7.98
C VAL A 419 -9.79 -28.03 7.34
N GLU A 420 -11.04 -28.48 7.22
CA GLU A 420 -12.16 -27.66 6.73
C GLU A 420 -12.78 -26.94 7.94
N SER A 421 -13.20 -25.68 7.79
CA SER A 421 -13.84 -24.91 8.85
C SER A 421 -14.78 -23.86 8.29
N HIS A 422 -15.85 -23.55 9.03
CA HIS A 422 -16.72 -22.40 8.76
C HIS A 422 -16.41 -21.29 9.75
N ILE A 423 -16.19 -20.08 9.24
CA ILE A 423 -15.82 -18.93 10.04
C ILE A 423 -16.90 -17.85 9.88
N ASN A 424 -17.42 -17.39 11.02
CA ASN A 424 -18.16 -16.13 11.12
C ASN A 424 -17.34 -15.17 11.98
N GLY A 425 -17.26 -13.90 11.63
CA GLY A 425 -16.49 -12.99 12.47
C GLY A 425 -16.54 -11.54 12.04
N ASN A 426 -16.25 -10.67 13.01
CA ASN A 426 -16.15 -9.24 12.82
C ASN A 426 -14.73 -8.79 13.13
N PHE A 427 -14.10 -8.11 12.18
CA PHE A 427 -12.74 -7.63 12.27
C PHE A 427 -12.71 -6.12 12.02
N THR A 428 -11.76 -5.42 12.64
CA THR A 428 -11.44 -4.04 12.25
C THR A 428 -10.02 -4.03 11.69
N LEU A 429 -9.84 -3.66 10.43
CA LEU A 429 -8.55 -3.55 9.76
C LEU A 429 -8.11 -2.09 9.75
N GLN A 430 -6.84 -1.81 10.08
CA GLN A 430 -6.24 -0.49 9.97
C GLN A 430 -5.33 -0.43 8.74
N ILE A 431 -5.64 0.50 7.84
CA ILE A 431 -4.91 0.74 6.60
C ILE A 431 -4.38 2.17 6.58
N GLN A 432 -3.19 2.39 6.00
CA GLN A 432 -2.57 3.71 5.89
C GLN A 432 -2.53 4.21 4.45
N LEU A 433 -3.09 5.39 4.21
CA LEU A 433 -3.07 6.09 2.93
C LEU A 433 -2.34 7.44 3.05
N PRO A 434 -1.91 8.08 1.94
CA PRO A 434 -1.43 9.46 1.96
C PRO A 434 -2.50 10.45 2.48
N PRO A 435 -2.11 11.63 2.95
CA PRO A 435 -3.06 12.60 3.50
C PRO A 435 -4.00 13.17 2.43
N ASN A 436 -5.26 13.41 2.78
CA ASN A 436 -6.34 13.90 1.92
C ASN A 436 -6.67 13.01 0.71
N SER A 437 -6.43 11.70 0.82
CA SER A 437 -6.63 10.76 -0.29
C SER A 437 -8.10 10.41 -0.47
N PHE A 438 -8.87 10.31 0.62
CA PHE A 438 -10.20 9.74 0.54
C PHE A 438 -11.22 10.37 1.51
N GLN A 439 -12.10 11.23 0.97
CA GLN A 439 -13.25 11.82 1.68
C GLN A 439 -14.57 11.54 0.93
N VAL A 440 -14.79 10.27 0.60
CA VAL A 440 -16.01 9.81 -0.08
C VAL A 440 -16.75 8.86 0.86
N ASP A 441 -18.03 9.12 1.09
CA ASP A 441 -18.93 8.16 1.73
C ASP A 441 -19.05 6.95 0.80
N ILE A 442 -18.46 5.81 1.17
CA ILE A 442 -18.73 4.52 0.52
C ILE A 442 -19.91 3.90 1.26
N GLY A 443 -20.92 3.43 0.53
CA GLY A 443 -21.91 2.51 1.09
C GLY A 443 -21.24 1.24 1.63
N GLN A 444 -22.00 0.28 2.15
CA GLN A 444 -21.44 -1.01 2.58
C GLN A 444 -21.23 -1.91 1.34
N PRO A 445 -20.02 -2.01 0.76
CA PRO A 445 -19.77 -2.89 -0.37
C PRO A 445 -20.07 -4.34 -0.01
N LYS A 446 -20.67 -5.03 -0.99
CA LYS A 446 -20.79 -6.48 -0.99
C LYS A 446 -19.66 -7.07 -1.81
N VAL A 447 -19.00 -8.07 -1.26
CA VAL A 447 -17.81 -8.66 -1.87
C VAL A 447 -18.01 -10.16 -2.04
N ARG A 448 -17.74 -10.67 -3.24
CA ARG A 448 -17.45 -12.09 -3.48
C ARG A 448 -15.98 -12.19 -3.81
N ALA A 449 -15.24 -12.94 -3.01
CA ALA A 449 -13.80 -13.05 -3.16
C ALA A 449 -13.31 -14.41 -2.66
N HIS A 450 -12.13 -14.80 -3.09
CA HIS A 450 -11.37 -15.86 -2.45
C HIS A 450 -9.98 -15.32 -2.08
N PHE A 451 -9.35 -15.92 -1.08
CA PHE A 451 -8.02 -15.50 -0.65
C PHE A 451 -7.12 -16.69 -0.34
N ASN A 452 -5.82 -16.44 -0.46
CA ASN A 452 -4.76 -17.36 -0.09
C ASN A 452 -3.90 -16.71 0.98
N ILE A 453 -3.77 -17.33 2.15
CA ILE A 453 -2.71 -17.00 3.10
C ILE A 453 -1.54 -17.96 2.82
N ARG A 454 -0.37 -17.40 2.60
CA ARG A 454 0.84 -18.14 2.24
C ARG A 454 2.06 -17.61 2.97
N ASP A 455 3.09 -18.42 3.02
CA ASP A 455 4.44 -17.95 3.31
C ASP A 455 5.21 -17.73 1.98
N GLU A 456 6.53 -17.61 2.05
CA GLU A 456 7.37 -17.48 0.84
C GLU A 456 7.37 -18.74 -0.06
N LYS A 457 6.92 -19.90 0.43
CA LYS A 457 7.12 -21.20 -0.23
C LYS A 457 5.82 -21.81 -0.76
N GLU A 458 4.73 -21.72 -0.01
CA GLU A 458 3.48 -22.42 -0.31
C GLU A 458 2.24 -21.72 0.26
N VAL A 459 1.07 -22.01 -0.33
CA VAL A 459 -0.23 -21.60 0.21
C VAL A 459 -0.59 -22.49 1.39
N LEU A 460 -0.93 -21.86 2.51
CA LEU A 460 -1.27 -22.54 3.76
C LEU A 460 -2.78 -22.59 3.96
N ILE A 461 -3.47 -21.49 3.72
CA ILE A 461 -4.91 -21.37 3.94
C ILE A 461 -5.55 -20.83 2.66
N TYR A 462 -6.63 -21.47 2.24
CA TYR A 462 -7.55 -20.98 1.22
C TYR A 462 -8.88 -20.61 1.89
N GLY A 463 -9.48 -19.49 1.53
CA GLY A 463 -10.81 -19.14 2.01
C GLY A 463 -11.67 -18.49 0.96
N GLU A 464 -12.98 -18.73 1.04
CA GLU A 464 -13.99 -18.18 0.13
C GLU A 464 -14.97 -17.28 0.90
N LEU A 465 -15.04 -16.01 0.47
CA LEU A 465 -16.01 -15.03 0.92
C LEU A 465 -17.20 -15.03 -0.04
N ASN A 466 -18.38 -15.27 0.50
CA ASN A 466 -19.65 -15.15 -0.20
C ASN A 466 -20.20 -13.70 -0.10
N GLN A 467 -21.28 -13.43 -0.83
CA GLN A 467 -21.93 -12.11 -0.88
C GLN A 467 -22.63 -11.68 0.43
N GLU A 468 -22.65 -12.51 1.47
CA GLU A 468 -23.16 -12.14 2.80
C GLU A 468 -22.10 -11.38 3.60
N SER A 469 -20.85 -11.39 3.16
CA SER A 469 -19.76 -10.63 3.79
C SER A 469 -19.79 -9.16 3.37
N GLY A 470 -19.61 -8.26 4.34
CA GLY A 470 -19.67 -6.82 4.15
C GLY A 470 -18.40 -6.14 4.64
N ILE A 471 -18.01 -5.07 3.96
CA ILE A 471 -16.93 -4.18 4.42
C ILE A 471 -17.53 -2.80 4.61
N ALA A 472 -17.18 -2.10 5.68
CA ALA A 472 -17.61 -0.72 5.91
C ALA A 472 -16.43 0.10 6.44
N ILE A 473 -16.33 1.36 6.03
CA ILE A 473 -15.37 2.28 6.64
C ILE A 473 -15.97 2.74 7.97
N SER A 474 -15.30 2.45 9.08
CA SER A 474 -15.77 2.79 10.42
C SER A 474 -15.16 4.08 10.95
N LYS A 475 -13.92 4.40 10.55
CA LYS A 475 -13.22 5.61 10.99
C LYS A 475 -12.14 6.03 10.00
N ILE A 476 -11.95 7.35 9.88
CA ILE A 476 -10.81 7.95 9.19
C ILE A 476 -10.12 8.88 10.20
N GLU A 477 -8.83 8.68 10.44
CA GLU A 477 -8.00 9.53 11.27
C GLU A 477 -6.90 10.16 10.43
N ASN A 478 -6.84 11.49 10.42
CA ASN A 478 -5.85 12.24 9.65
C ASN A 478 -4.68 12.63 10.56
N ASP A 479 -3.48 12.20 10.20
CA ASP A 479 -2.21 12.70 10.74
C ASP A 479 -1.54 13.64 9.71
N GLN A 480 -0.50 14.36 10.10
CA GLN A 480 0.22 15.29 9.21
C GLN A 480 0.86 14.61 8.00
N LEU A 481 1.15 13.31 8.10
CA LEU A 481 1.85 12.55 7.08
C LEU A 481 0.99 11.49 6.39
N TYR A 482 -0.12 11.05 7.01
CA TYR A 482 -0.91 9.91 6.55
C TYR A 482 -2.38 10.00 7.01
N GLU A 483 -3.27 9.35 6.26
CA GLU A 483 -4.65 9.03 6.66
C GLU A 483 -4.73 7.56 7.09
N ASN A 484 -5.10 7.31 8.35
CA ASN A 484 -5.40 5.97 8.84
C ASN A 484 -6.89 5.70 8.63
N ILE A 485 -7.21 4.68 7.83
CA ILE A 485 -8.57 4.24 7.56
C ILE A 485 -8.82 2.93 8.29
N PHE A 486 -9.91 2.88 9.05
CA PHE A 486 -10.37 1.69 9.74
C PHE A 486 -11.54 1.09 8.97
N PHE A 487 -11.40 -0.17 8.58
CA PHE A 487 -12.44 -0.95 7.90
C PHE A 487 -13.01 -1.99 8.86
N ASP A 488 -14.31 -1.93 9.11
CA ASP A 488 -15.03 -3.01 9.76
C ASP A 488 -15.41 -4.05 8.70
N VAL A 489 -14.95 -5.28 8.89
CA VAL A 489 -15.16 -6.41 8.01
C VAL A 489 -16.02 -7.43 8.73
N GLU A 490 -17.21 -7.69 8.19
CA GLU A 490 -18.14 -8.71 8.64
C GLU A 490 -18.01 -9.92 7.69
N LEU A 491 -17.57 -11.05 8.24
CA LEU A 491 -17.45 -12.32 7.54
C LEU A 491 -18.65 -13.20 7.87
N GLY A 492 -19.47 -13.49 6.86
CA GLY A 492 -20.65 -14.34 6.94
C GLY A 492 -20.40 -15.71 6.31
N ASN A 493 -20.41 -16.76 7.12
CA ASN A 493 -20.30 -18.16 6.74
C ASN A 493 -19.17 -18.43 5.73
N MET A 494 -17.96 -17.98 6.07
CA MET A 494 -16.77 -18.12 5.24
C MET A 494 -16.25 -19.55 5.34
N GLU A 495 -16.12 -20.22 4.20
CA GLU A 495 -15.48 -21.55 4.12
C GLU A 495 -13.97 -21.38 4.09
N VAL A 496 -13.26 -22.07 4.97
CA VAL A 496 -11.81 -21.98 5.11
C VAL A 496 -11.19 -23.38 5.11
N ASP A 497 -10.27 -23.58 4.18
CA ASP A 497 -9.51 -24.79 3.94
C ASP A 497 -8.05 -24.59 4.37
N GLN A 498 -7.62 -25.36 5.37
CA GLN A 498 -6.25 -25.35 5.91
C GLN A 498 -5.41 -26.44 5.24
N LEU A 499 -4.73 -26.07 4.16
CA LEU A 499 -4.10 -26.98 3.20
C LEU A 499 -2.91 -27.76 3.78
N ASN A 500 -2.18 -27.17 4.73
CA ASN A 500 -1.05 -27.82 5.41
C ASN A 500 -1.26 -27.80 6.94
N PRO A 501 -2.05 -28.74 7.50
CA PRO A 501 -2.42 -28.73 8.90
C PRO A 501 -1.22 -28.73 9.87
N ALA A 502 -0.15 -29.46 9.54
CA ALA A 502 1.04 -29.50 10.38
C ALA A 502 1.76 -28.14 10.44
N LYS A 503 1.98 -27.50 9.29
CA LYS A 503 2.64 -26.19 9.27
C LYS A 503 1.79 -25.10 9.91
N ILE A 504 0.47 -25.15 9.71
CA ILE A 504 -0.46 -24.26 10.41
C ILE A 504 -0.40 -24.50 11.92
N GLY A 505 -0.38 -25.76 12.36
CA GLY A 505 -0.19 -26.10 13.77
C GLY A 505 1.10 -25.51 14.34
N HIS A 506 2.20 -25.56 13.58
CA HIS A 506 3.46 -24.93 13.98
C HIS A 506 3.35 -23.40 14.09
N LEU A 507 2.69 -22.72 13.13
CA LEU A 507 2.44 -21.27 13.17
C LEU A 507 1.57 -20.88 14.38
N VAL A 508 0.48 -21.61 14.62
CA VAL A 508 -0.38 -21.41 15.79
C VAL A 508 0.42 -21.61 17.08
N ASN A 509 1.27 -22.64 17.13
CA ASN A 509 2.17 -22.87 18.26
C ASN A 509 3.14 -21.69 18.50
N GLN A 510 3.67 -21.08 17.43
CA GLN A 510 4.52 -19.90 17.54
C GLN A 510 3.74 -18.68 18.08
N ILE A 511 2.51 -18.47 17.63
CA ILE A 511 1.66 -17.36 18.08
C ILE A 511 1.30 -17.52 19.55
N ILE A 512 0.85 -18.71 19.97
CA ILE A 512 0.39 -19.01 21.34
C ILE A 512 1.52 -18.82 22.37
N ASN A 513 2.77 -19.12 21.99
CA ASN A 513 3.96 -19.06 22.84
C ASN A 513 4.82 -17.80 22.65
N ASP A 514 4.32 -16.75 21.97
CA ASP A 514 5.07 -15.51 21.64
C ASP A 514 6.43 -15.72 20.95
N ALA A 515 6.53 -16.76 20.13
CA ALA A 515 7.73 -17.02 19.34
C ALA A 515 7.77 -16.15 18.08
N GLN A 516 8.94 -16.07 17.43
CA GLN A 516 9.04 -15.43 16.12
C GLN A 516 8.22 -16.21 15.09
N VAL A 517 7.25 -15.53 14.47
CA VAL A 517 6.39 -16.08 13.41
C VAL A 517 7.04 -15.80 12.05
N GLU A 518 6.99 -16.77 11.14
CA GLU A 518 7.41 -16.57 9.75
C GLU A 518 6.55 -15.49 9.07
N GLU A 519 7.11 -14.80 8.08
CA GLU A 519 6.34 -13.77 7.37
C GLU A 519 5.21 -14.42 6.56
N LEU A 520 4.00 -13.90 6.75
CA LEU A 520 2.80 -14.35 6.06
C LEU A 520 2.29 -13.27 5.12
N PHE A 521 1.85 -13.70 3.95
CA PHE A 521 1.25 -12.85 2.93
C PHE A 521 -0.16 -13.32 2.63
N ILE A 522 -1.06 -12.37 2.37
CA ILE A 522 -2.39 -12.63 1.85
C ILE A 522 -2.47 -12.17 0.40
N ASP A 523 -2.95 -13.07 -0.47
CA ASP A 523 -3.38 -12.75 -1.82
C ASP A 523 -4.91 -12.79 -1.85
N VAL A 524 -5.55 -11.72 -2.30
CA VAL A 524 -7.01 -11.55 -2.33
C VAL A 524 -7.46 -11.40 -3.77
N PHE A 525 -8.36 -12.29 -4.19
CA PHE A 525 -8.94 -12.36 -5.52
C PHE A 525 -10.42 -12.01 -5.42
N ILE A 526 -10.79 -10.81 -5.84
CA ILE A 526 -12.15 -10.32 -5.78
C ILE A 526 -12.84 -10.64 -7.12
N ASP A 527 -13.77 -11.59 -7.07
CA ASP A 527 -14.57 -11.97 -8.24
C ASP A 527 -15.61 -10.90 -8.57
N GLU A 528 -16.25 -10.34 -7.53
CA GLU A 528 -17.33 -9.36 -7.67
C GLU A 528 -17.34 -8.40 -6.48
N LEU A 529 -17.26 -7.10 -6.74
CA LEU A 529 -17.29 -6.02 -5.75
C LEU A 529 -18.37 -5.02 -6.14
N GLU A 530 -19.47 -5.02 -5.41
CA GLU A 530 -20.53 -4.03 -5.56
C GLU A 530 -20.16 -2.79 -4.74
N ILE A 531 -19.92 -1.67 -5.41
CA ILE A 531 -19.65 -0.39 -4.75
C ILE A 531 -20.82 0.56 -5.02
N ASP A 532 -21.33 1.14 -3.94
CA ASP A 532 -22.32 2.21 -3.98
C ASP A 532 -21.65 3.51 -3.50
N LEU A 533 -21.24 4.34 -4.46
CA LEU A 533 -20.73 5.69 -4.21
C LEU A 533 -21.78 6.72 -4.66
N PRO A 534 -21.81 7.93 -4.07
CA PRO A 534 -22.78 8.97 -4.45
C PRO A 534 -22.80 9.32 -5.94
N PHE A 535 -21.68 9.16 -6.64
CA PHE A 535 -21.51 9.47 -8.08
C PHE A 535 -21.37 8.22 -8.97
N LEU A 536 -21.34 7.02 -8.37
CA LEU A 536 -21.07 5.76 -9.05
C LEU A 536 -21.71 4.59 -8.32
N GLN A 537 -22.71 3.97 -8.93
CA GLN A 537 -23.21 2.65 -8.53
C GLN A 537 -22.69 1.63 -9.55
N SER A 538 -21.85 0.69 -9.11
CA SER A 538 -21.18 -0.22 -10.03
C SER A 538 -20.70 -1.53 -9.42
N THR A 539 -20.39 -2.49 -10.28
CA THR A 539 -19.86 -3.79 -9.90
C THR A 539 -18.52 -4.02 -10.59
N PHE A 540 -17.45 -4.04 -9.81
CA PHE A 540 -16.10 -4.38 -10.28
C PHE A 540 -15.92 -5.90 -10.25
N LYS A 541 -15.16 -6.43 -11.21
CA LYS A 541 -14.95 -7.88 -11.39
C LYS A 541 -13.49 -8.18 -11.68
N ASP A 542 -13.02 -9.33 -11.21
CA ASP A 542 -11.66 -9.84 -11.43
C ASP A 542 -10.57 -8.86 -10.96
N LEU A 543 -10.66 -8.36 -9.73
CA LEU A 543 -9.59 -7.58 -9.10
C LEU A 543 -8.68 -8.52 -8.31
N ASN A 544 -7.38 -8.32 -8.39
CA ASN A 544 -6.40 -9.15 -7.68
C ASN A 544 -5.43 -8.27 -6.90
N PHE A 545 -5.23 -8.60 -5.63
CA PHE A 545 -4.26 -7.98 -4.75
C PHE A 545 -3.35 -9.06 -4.19
N SER A 546 -2.05 -8.99 -4.51
CA SER A 546 -1.07 -10.01 -4.10
C SER A 546 0.01 -9.42 -3.20
N ASN A 547 0.66 -10.27 -2.41
CA ASN A 547 1.78 -9.93 -1.52
C ASN A 547 1.43 -8.95 -0.39
N ILE A 548 0.18 -8.90 0.08
CA ILE A 548 -0.15 -8.04 1.24
C ILE A 548 0.44 -8.70 2.50
N LYS A 549 1.33 -8.02 3.22
CA LYS A 549 1.95 -8.57 4.43
C LYS A 549 0.96 -8.57 5.60
N ILE A 550 0.91 -9.67 6.34
CA ILE A 550 0.08 -9.77 7.55
C ILE A 550 0.95 -9.37 8.76
N PRO A 551 0.61 -8.29 9.49
CA PRO A 551 1.38 -7.86 10.65
C PRO A 551 1.14 -8.83 11.82
N TYR A 552 2.13 -9.63 12.21
CA TYR A 552 1.97 -10.58 13.32
C TYR A 552 1.96 -9.91 14.71
N LYS A 553 2.53 -8.69 14.84
CA LYS A 553 2.49 -7.88 16.07
C LYS A 553 1.55 -6.70 15.90
N GLN A 554 0.33 -6.85 16.40
CA GLN A 554 -0.60 -5.74 16.57
C GLN A 554 0.01 -4.70 17.54
N THR A 555 -0.02 -3.42 17.16
CA THR A 555 0.61 -2.28 17.87
C THR A 555 -0.24 -1.71 19.00
N SER A 556 -1.54 -2.05 19.03
CA SER A 556 -2.46 -1.58 20.08
C SER A 556 -2.15 -2.19 21.46
N LYS A 557 -1.97 -1.32 22.46
CA LYS A 557 -1.65 -1.70 23.86
C LYS A 557 -2.79 -2.42 24.58
N GLN A 558 -4.03 -2.36 24.08
CA GLN A 558 -5.21 -2.90 24.76
C GLN A 558 -5.36 -4.42 24.66
N VAL A 559 -4.57 -5.08 23.79
CA VAL A 559 -4.73 -6.53 23.51
C VAL A 559 -3.53 -7.35 24.04
N HIS A 560 -2.47 -6.71 24.55
CA HIS A 560 -1.27 -7.42 25.02
C HIS A 560 -1.54 -8.45 26.13
N GLU A 561 -2.54 -8.24 26.98
CA GLU A 561 -2.81 -9.11 28.12
C GLU A 561 -3.57 -10.40 27.76
N MET A 562 -4.17 -10.52 26.56
CA MET A 562 -4.96 -11.70 26.15
C MET A 562 -4.44 -12.41 24.88
N ARG A 563 -3.30 -12.00 24.30
CA ARG A 563 -2.77 -12.64 23.08
C ARG A 563 -2.14 -14.00 23.32
N TYR A 564 -1.57 -14.18 24.51
CA TYR A 564 -0.78 -15.35 24.83
C TYR A 564 -1.58 -16.29 25.70
N ILE A 565 -1.20 -17.57 25.66
CA ILE A 565 -1.90 -18.61 26.39
C ILE A 565 -1.99 -18.33 27.89
N ASP A 566 -0.96 -17.70 28.46
CA ASP A 566 -0.93 -17.26 29.86
C ASP A 566 -2.04 -16.24 30.17
N GLY A 567 -2.25 -15.29 29.25
CA GLY A 567 -3.29 -14.29 29.36
C GLY A 567 -4.69 -14.91 29.34
N ILE A 568 -4.92 -15.83 28.39
CA ILE A 568 -6.20 -16.54 28.26
C ILE A 568 -6.44 -17.43 29.49
N LEU A 569 -5.44 -18.19 29.94
CA LEU A 569 -5.54 -19.07 31.10
C LEU A 569 -5.73 -18.30 32.41
N SER A 570 -5.13 -17.11 32.54
CA SER A 570 -5.37 -16.24 33.71
C SER A 570 -6.80 -15.71 33.80
N GLY A 571 -7.48 -15.55 32.66
CA GLY A 571 -8.88 -15.13 32.59
C GLY A 571 -9.89 -16.29 32.59
N LEU A 572 -9.45 -17.53 32.37
CA LEU A 572 -10.30 -18.72 32.38
C LEU A 572 -10.70 -19.04 33.83
N ASN A 573 -12.00 -19.23 34.06
CA ASN A 573 -12.52 -19.67 35.35
C ASN A 573 -13.14 -21.06 35.20
N VAL A 574 -12.69 -22.01 36.02
CA VAL A 574 -13.10 -23.41 35.97
C VAL A 574 -13.67 -23.82 37.32
N SER A 575 -14.95 -24.20 37.33
CA SER A 575 -15.63 -24.76 38.49
C SER A 575 -15.82 -26.26 38.28
N VAL A 576 -15.41 -27.07 39.26
CA VAL A 576 -15.61 -28.52 39.22
C VAL A 576 -16.90 -28.87 39.94
N ASN A 577 -17.87 -29.40 39.20
CA ASN A 577 -19.18 -29.78 39.72
C ASN A 577 -19.16 -31.18 40.34
N ASP A 578 -18.53 -32.14 39.66
CA ASP A 578 -18.45 -33.53 40.11
C ASP A 578 -17.20 -34.24 39.58
N ILE A 579 -16.67 -35.21 40.35
CA ILE A 579 -15.58 -36.09 39.95
C ILE A 579 -16.03 -37.55 40.14
N LEU A 580 -16.03 -38.30 39.05
CA LEU A 580 -16.43 -39.71 39.02
C LEU A 580 -15.24 -40.60 38.67
N TYR A 581 -14.95 -41.56 39.54
CA TYR A 581 -14.06 -42.67 39.24
C TYR A 581 -14.66 -43.57 38.16
N GLU A 582 -13.89 -43.91 37.12
CA GLU A 582 -14.34 -44.82 36.06
C GLU A 582 -13.70 -46.20 36.19
N LYS A 583 -12.36 -46.28 36.18
CA LYS A 583 -11.61 -47.53 36.25
C LYS A 583 -10.16 -47.29 36.68
N SER A 584 -9.52 -48.34 37.18
CA SER A 584 -8.09 -48.36 37.51
C SER A 584 -7.44 -49.71 37.18
N THR A 585 -6.15 -49.65 36.90
CA THR A 585 -5.22 -50.79 36.92
C THR A 585 -4.04 -50.43 37.82
N ALA A 586 -3.01 -51.28 37.89
CA ALA A 586 -1.79 -50.93 38.62
C ALA A 586 -1.02 -49.73 38.00
N GLU A 587 -1.26 -49.41 36.72
CA GLU A 587 -0.49 -48.43 35.94
C GLU A 587 -1.35 -47.28 35.37
N GLU A 588 -2.68 -47.43 35.34
CA GLU A 588 -3.61 -46.45 34.77
C GLU A 588 -4.74 -46.14 35.74
N LEU A 589 -5.10 -44.86 35.87
CA LEU A 589 -6.28 -44.40 36.60
C LEU A 589 -7.10 -43.45 35.72
N THR A 590 -8.43 -43.65 35.67
CA THR A 590 -9.33 -42.86 34.84
C THR A 590 -10.46 -42.23 35.64
N PHE A 591 -10.68 -40.93 35.43
CA PHE A 591 -11.77 -40.14 36.00
C PHE A 591 -12.59 -39.46 34.91
N LYS A 592 -13.86 -39.17 35.22
CA LYS A 592 -14.68 -38.20 34.52
C LYS A 592 -14.93 -37.01 35.43
N MET A 593 -14.75 -35.82 34.92
CA MET A 593 -14.92 -34.57 35.65
C MET A 593 -15.96 -33.73 34.93
N ASP A 594 -17.03 -33.38 35.64
CA ASP A 594 -18.04 -32.44 35.20
C ASP A 594 -17.57 -31.02 35.59
N VAL A 595 -17.34 -30.17 34.60
CA VAL A 595 -16.81 -28.83 34.80
C VAL A 595 -17.65 -27.77 34.10
N ASP A 596 -17.78 -26.62 34.75
CA ASP A 596 -18.23 -25.39 34.10
C ASP A 596 -17.01 -24.52 33.82
N ILE A 597 -16.84 -24.11 32.56
CA ILE A 597 -15.72 -23.29 32.09
C ILE A 597 -16.26 -21.96 31.56
N TYR A 598 -15.78 -20.85 32.11
CA TYR A 598 -16.06 -19.53 31.58
C TYR A 598 -14.97 -19.11 30.59
N ASN A 599 -15.33 -18.93 29.32
CA ASN A 599 -14.41 -18.44 28.31
C ASN A 599 -14.36 -16.89 28.32
N PRO A 600 -13.22 -16.27 28.67
CA PRO A 600 -13.09 -14.81 28.73
C PRO A 600 -12.97 -14.15 27.35
N THR A 601 -12.75 -14.93 26.28
CA THR A 601 -12.43 -14.42 24.94
C THR A 601 -13.69 -14.09 24.12
N ASN A 602 -13.53 -13.30 23.06
CA ASN A 602 -14.56 -13.07 22.04
C ASN A 602 -14.58 -14.18 20.96
N ILE A 603 -13.99 -15.35 21.25
CA ILE A 603 -13.84 -16.45 20.30
C ILE A 603 -14.78 -17.58 20.72
N THR A 604 -15.62 -18.01 19.78
CA THR A 604 -16.39 -19.25 19.87
C THR A 604 -15.69 -20.33 19.05
N LEU A 605 -15.55 -21.53 19.62
CA LEU A 605 -15.00 -22.71 18.94
C LEU A 605 -15.92 -23.90 19.14
N GLU A 606 -16.37 -24.50 18.04
CA GLU A 606 -17.24 -25.67 18.05
C GLU A 606 -16.61 -26.81 17.25
N ILE A 607 -16.45 -27.97 17.89
CA ILE A 607 -15.96 -29.22 17.26
C ILE A 607 -16.90 -30.36 17.68
N PRO A 608 -18.11 -30.41 17.10
CA PRO A 608 -19.13 -31.37 17.51
C PRO A 608 -18.75 -32.81 17.16
N LYS A 609 -19.19 -33.79 17.96
CA LYS A 609 -19.07 -35.24 17.75
C LYS A 609 -17.64 -35.77 17.63
N GLU A 610 -16.66 -34.97 18.00
CA GLU A 610 -15.25 -35.35 18.02
C GLU A 610 -14.75 -35.53 19.47
N THR A 611 -13.68 -36.30 19.63
CA THR A 611 -12.94 -36.39 20.89
C THR A 611 -11.53 -35.87 20.68
N LEU A 612 -11.21 -34.79 21.38
CA LEU A 612 -9.87 -34.22 21.44
C LEU A 612 -9.19 -34.72 22.70
N SER A 613 -7.90 -35.00 22.61
CA SER A 613 -7.09 -35.28 23.81
C SER A 613 -5.86 -34.39 23.83
N VAL A 614 -5.44 -34.04 25.04
CA VAL A 614 -4.23 -33.27 25.31
C VAL A 614 -3.44 -34.06 26.34
N ASP A 615 -2.16 -34.29 26.04
CA ASP A 615 -1.23 -34.89 26.99
C ASP A 615 -0.79 -33.84 28.02
N VAL A 616 -0.84 -34.21 29.30
CA VAL A 616 -0.44 -33.34 30.40
C VAL A 616 1.02 -33.59 30.74
N ILE A 617 1.81 -32.52 30.78
CA ILE A 617 3.23 -32.54 31.06
C ILE A 617 3.48 -31.87 32.42
N SER A 618 4.29 -32.48 33.28
CA SER A 618 4.76 -31.89 34.53
C SER A 618 6.26 -32.13 34.64
N ASN A 619 7.05 -31.09 34.92
CA ASN A 619 8.52 -31.14 34.93
C ASN A 619 9.15 -31.83 33.70
N GLY A 620 8.63 -31.56 32.50
CA GLY A 620 9.12 -32.16 31.26
C GLY A 620 8.81 -33.64 31.08
N THR A 621 7.98 -34.23 31.95
CA THR A 621 7.53 -35.64 31.89
C THR A 621 6.03 -35.74 31.63
N ARG A 622 5.59 -36.75 30.87
CA ARG A 622 4.17 -36.96 30.52
C ARG A 622 3.48 -37.78 31.60
N ILE A 623 2.59 -37.15 32.35
CA ILE A 623 1.93 -37.79 33.50
C ILE A 623 0.56 -38.40 33.17
N GLY A 624 -0.04 -37.99 32.05
CA GLY A 624 -1.38 -38.43 31.67
C GLY A 624 -1.92 -37.69 30.45
N SER A 625 -3.22 -37.80 30.24
CA SER A 625 -3.96 -37.11 29.18
C SER A 625 -5.35 -36.70 29.63
N VAL A 626 -5.83 -35.56 29.17
CA VAL A 626 -7.21 -35.09 29.33
C VAL A 626 -7.91 -35.16 27.98
N GLY A 627 -9.07 -35.81 27.94
CA GLY A 627 -9.94 -35.89 26.78
C GLY A 627 -11.19 -35.03 26.96
N CYS A 628 -11.65 -34.38 25.89
CA CYS A 628 -12.96 -33.72 25.84
C CYS A 628 -13.70 -34.25 24.61
N ALA A 629 -14.92 -34.76 24.82
CA ALA A 629 -15.83 -35.08 23.73
C ALA A 629 -16.76 -33.88 23.49
N ASP A 630 -17.18 -33.67 22.25
CA ASP A 630 -18.15 -32.63 21.89
C ASP A 630 -17.72 -31.23 22.39
N LEU A 631 -16.60 -30.71 21.86
CA LEU A 631 -16.05 -29.44 22.34
C LEU A 631 -16.93 -28.28 21.88
N PHE A 632 -17.48 -27.55 22.84
CA PHE A 632 -18.18 -26.28 22.63
C PHE A 632 -17.58 -25.23 23.56
N ILE A 633 -17.02 -24.17 22.99
CA ILE A 633 -16.50 -23.03 23.72
C ILE A 633 -17.24 -21.81 23.20
N LEU A 634 -18.12 -21.22 24.02
CA LEU A 634 -18.91 -20.05 23.66
C LEU A 634 -18.23 -18.78 24.16
N LYS A 635 -18.17 -17.73 23.35
CA LYS A 635 -17.59 -16.43 23.72
C LYS A 635 -18.28 -15.81 24.94
N LYS A 636 -17.51 -15.35 25.92
CA LYS A 636 -18.00 -14.64 27.13
C LYS A 636 -19.13 -15.34 27.90
N GLU A 637 -19.18 -16.66 27.82
CA GLU A 637 -20.24 -17.49 28.41
C GLU A 637 -19.67 -18.66 29.21
N TRP A 638 -20.48 -19.17 30.13
CA TRP A 638 -20.21 -20.41 30.85
C TRP A 638 -20.66 -21.60 30.03
N VAL A 639 -19.79 -22.60 29.87
CA VAL A 639 -20.12 -23.85 29.20
C VAL A 639 -19.86 -25.03 30.11
N ASN A 640 -20.83 -25.93 30.19
CA ASN A 640 -20.69 -27.20 30.87
C ASN A 640 -19.97 -28.20 29.96
N SER A 641 -18.99 -28.93 30.49
CA SER A 641 -18.19 -29.89 29.75
C SER A 641 -17.81 -31.10 30.60
N ILE A 642 -17.69 -32.26 29.97
CA ILE A 642 -17.26 -33.49 30.62
C ILE A 642 -15.84 -33.82 30.14
N LEU A 643 -14.89 -33.75 31.08
CA LEU A 643 -13.50 -34.07 30.84
C LEU A 643 -13.19 -35.51 31.27
N GLU A 644 -12.53 -36.28 30.41
CA GLU A 644 -12.02 -37.61 30.73
C GLU A 644 -10.52 -37.50 31.07
N ILE A 645 -10.17 -37.64 32.34
CA ILE A 645 -8.78 -37.55 32.81
C ILE A 645 -8.22 -38.97 32.92
N ARG A 646 -7.13 -39.25 32.21
CA ARG A 646 -6.40 -40.52 32.29
C ARG A 646 -4.99 -40.28 32.79
N LEU A 647 -4.67 -40.80 33.97
CA LEU A 647 -3.32 -40.78 34.55
C LEU A 647 -2.64 -42.10 34.22
N ASN A 648 -1.51 -42.04 33.50
CA ASN A 648 -0.79 -43.23 33.06
C ASN A 648 0.73 -42.97 32.92
N PRO A 649 1.43 -42.73 34.05
CA PRO A 649 2.88 -42.55 34.05
C PRO A 649 3.57 -43.82 33.50
N LYS A 650 4.58 -43.68 32.64
CA LYS A 650 5.24 -44.82 31.98
C LYS A 650 6.41 -45.39 32.78
N ASP A 651 7.08 -44.55 33.56
CA ASP A 651 8.22 -44.91 34.39
C ASP A 651 8.14 -44.29 35.79
N ASP A 652 9.14 -44.61 36.63
CA ASP A 652 9.19 -44.12 38.01
C ASP A 652 9.33 -42.60 38.09
N LEU A 653 9.97 -41.95 37.10
CA LEU A 653 10.12 -40.49 37.08
C LEU A 653 8.79 -39.82 36.75
N ASP A 654 8.05 -40.31 35.76
CA ASP A 654 6.70 -39.86 35.44
C ASP A 654 5.78 -40.01 36.66
N LYS A 655 5.91 -41.12 37.40
CA LYS A 655 5.12 -41.39 38.61
C LYS A 655 5.43 -40.40 39.73
N ILE A 656 6.71 -40.12 40.00
CA ILE A 656 7.14 -39.13 40.99
C ILE A 656 6.61 -37.73 40.62
N SER A 657 6.68 -37.35 39.33
CA SER A 657 6.14 -36.08 38.85
C SER A 657 4.64 -35.96 39.06
N LEU A 658 3.88 -37.05 38.82
CA LEU A 658 2.44 -37.11 39.07
C LEU A 658 2.13 -37.00 40.58
N GLU A 659 2.80 -37.79 41.41
CA GLU A 659 2.63 -37.79 42.88
C GLU A 659 2.87 -36.40 43.47
N ARG A 660 3.90 -35.71 42.97
CA ARG A 660 4.18 -34.32 43.35
C ARG A 660 3.08 -33.36 42.89
N LEU A 661 2.62 -33.45 41.64
CA LEU A 661 1.54 -32.58 41.15
C LEU A 661 0.25 -32.76 41.97
N VAL A 662 -0.13 -34.01 42.26
CA VAL A 662 -1.30 -34.31 43.09
C VAL A 662 -1.10 -33.81 44.52
N SER A 663 0.12 -33.92 45.07
CA SER A 663 0.46 -33.36 46.38
C SER A 663 0.30 -31.84 46.41
N GLU A 664 0.84 -31.12 45.43
CA GLU A 664 0.70 -29.67 45.28
C GLU A 664 -0.78 -29.25 45.15
N PHE A 665 -1.57 -30.02 44.41
CA PHE A 665 -3.01 -29.80 44.26
C PHE A 665 -3.76 -29.98 45.59
N ILE A 666 -3.47 -31.03 46.35
CA ILE A 666 -4.10 -31.28 47.66
C ILE A 666 -3.73 -30.20 48.69
N LEU A 667 -2.53 -29.63 48.57
CA LEU A 667 -2.09 -28.51 49.39
C LEU A 667 -2.83 -27.21 49.09
N GLY A 668 -3.49 -27.10 47.95
CA GLY A 668 -4.14 -25.86 47.51
C GLY A 668 -3.13 -24.80 47.05
N ILE A 669 -1.99 -25.23 46.48
CA ILE A 669 -1.03 -24.32 45.87
C ILE A 669 -1.68 -23.67 44.63
N LYS A 670 -1.70 -22.33 44.59
CA LYS A 670 -2.33 -21.57 43.50
C LYS A 670 -1.48 -21.45 42.23
N GLU A 671 -0.16 -21.60 42.37
CA GLU A 671 0.80 -21.39 41.29
C GLU A 671 1.31 -22.73 40.73
N ILE A 672 0.40 -23.68 40.50
CA ILE A 672 0.75 -24.97 39.90
C ILE A 672 1.00 -24.75 38.41
N LYS A 673 2.16 -25.20 37.93
CA LYS A 673 2.55 -25.12 36.52
C LYS A 673 2.44 -26.48 35.85
N ILE A 674 1.82 -26.52 34.69
CA ILE A 674 1.76 -27.69 33.82
C ILE A 674 2.09 -27.29 32.38
N GLY A 675 2.62 -28.25 31.64
CA GLY A 675 2.66 -28.20 30.19
C GLY A 675 1.51 -29.01 29.59
N ALA A 676 1.22 -28.73 28.33
CA ALA A 676 0.22 -29.42 27.54
C ALA A 676 0.75 -29.69 26.14
N GLN A 677 0.54 -30.90 25.62
CA GLN A 677 0.88 -31.24 24.24
C GLN A 677 -0.36 -31.79 23.53
N GLY A 678 -0.64 -31.30 22.33
CA GLY A 678 -1.79 -31.76 21.57
C GLY A 678 -1.72 -33.26 21.29
N GLY A 679 -2.77 -33.97 21.71
CA GLY A 679 -2.86 -35.41 21.67
C GLY A 679 -3.61 -35.92 20.44
N LYS A 680 -4.25 -37.08 20.59
CA LYS A 680 -4.96 -37.76 19.51
C LYS A 680 -6.34 -37.15 19.28
N VAL A 681 -6.71 -37.06 18.01
CA VAL A 681 -8.07 -36.79 17.53
C VAL A 681 -8.62 -38.07 16.92
N LYS A 682 -9.88 -38.40 17.21
CA LYS A 682 -10.42 -39.73 16.90
C LYS A 682 -10.84 -39.91 15.44
N HIS A 683 -11.50 -38.93 14.83
CA HIS A 683 -12.05 -39.07 13.47
C HIS A 683 -11.45 -38.07 12.45
N ASN A 684 -11.19 -36.83 12.84
CA ASN A 684 -10.62 -35.77 12.01
C ASN A 684 -9.08 -35.82 12.05
N LYS A 685 -8.49 -36.62 11.14
CA LYS A 685 -7.03 -36.80 11.06
C LYS A 685 -6.26 -35.51 10.77
N PRO A 686 -6.68 -34.65 9.80
CA PRO A 686 -6.02 -33.36 9.57
C PRO A 686 -5.99 -32.48 10.82
N LEU A 687 -7.09 -32.41 11.58
CA LEU A 687 -7.13 -31.69 12.84
C LEU A 687 -6.14 -32.28 13.86
N GLY A 688 -6.04 -33.62 13.92
CA GLY A 688 -5.03 -34.29 14.74
C GLY A 688 -3.58 -33.95 14.35
N GLN A 689 -3.29 -33.78 13.05
CA GLN A 689 -1.97 -33.35 12.58
C GLN A 689 -1.66 -31.92 13.04
N LEU A 690 -2.64 -31.01 12.95
CA LEU A 690 -2.50 -29.64 13.45
C LEU A 690 -2.25 -29.62 14.96
N LEU A 691 -3.12 -30.27 15.73
CA LEU A 691 -3.01 -30.27 17.20
C LEU A 691 -1.70 -30.91 17.66
N SER A 692 -1.17 -31.92 16.97
CA SER A 692 0.10 -32.56 17.34
C SER A 692 1.32 -31.62 17.35
N GLN A 693 1.21 -30.46 16.71
CA GLN A 693 2.26 -29.44 16.69
C GLN A 693 2.13 -28.40 17.82
N LEU A 694 1.00 -28.40 18.53
CA LEU A 694 0.75 -27.51 19.65
C LEU A 694 1.39 -28.06 20.91
N THR A 695 2.30 -27.30 21.49
CA THR A 695 2.98 -27.58 22.75
C THR A 695 3.03 -26.29 23.56
N ILE A 696 2.50 -26.37 24.77
CA ILE A 696 2.48 -25.29 25.74
C ILE A 696 3.35 -25.73 26.91
N GLU A 697 4.36 -24.94 27.26
CA GLU A 697 5.31 -25.27 28.32
C GLU A 697 5.11 -24.35 29.53
N ASP A 698 5.17 -24.93 30.74
CA ASP A 698 5.26 -24.20 32.01
C ASP A 698 4.18 -23.15 32.29
N VAL A 699 2.93 -23.43 31.93
CA VAL A 699 1.82 -22.51 32.16
C VAL A 699 1.11 -22.77 33.47
N GLN A 700 0.74 -21.67 34.15
CA GLN A 700 -0.05 -21.72 35.37
C GLN A 700 -1.48 -22.20 35.06
N ILE A 701 -1.93 -23.23 35.76
CA ILE A 701 -3.33 -23.65 35.66
C ILE A 701 -4.26 -22.58 36.27
N PRO A 702 -5.47 -22.39 35.71
CA PRO A 702 -6.46 -21.51 36.33
C PRO A 702 -6.79 -21.99 37.75
N ASP A 703 -7.27 -21.08 38.61
CA ASP A 703 -7.74 -21.44 39.95
C ASP A 703 -8.89 -22.46 39.81
N ILE A 704 -8.65 -23.71 40.19
CA ILE A 704 -9.65 -24.79 40.19
C ILE A 704 -10.39 -24.76 41.53
N TYR A 705 -11.65 -24.37 41.51
CA TYR A 705 -12.49 -24.35 42.70
C TYR A 705 -13.19 -25.70 42.89
N ILE A 706 -12.88 -26.38 44.00
CA ILE A 706 -13.61 -27.57 44.46
C ILE A 706 -14.25 -27.23 45.81
N GLU A 707 -15.55 -26.90 45.81
CA GLU A 707 -16.26 -26.52 47.02
C GLU A 707 -16.90 -27.74 47.73
N PRO A 708 -16.65 -27.94 49.04
CA PRO A 708 -17.43 -28.90 49.82
C PRO A 708 -18.91 -28.44 49.90
N PRO A 709 -19.88 -29.31 49.61
CA PRO A 709 -21.29 -28.94 49.44
C PRO A 709 -22.01 -28.30 50.66
N GLN A 710 -21.35 -28.17 51.81
CA GLN A 710 -21.94 -27.69 53.08
C GLN A 710 -21.33 -26.38 53.64
N LEU A 711 -20.39 -25.72 52.95
CA LEU A 711 -19.83 -24.42 53.36
C LEU A 711 -20.55 -23.20 52.73
N LYS A 712 -21.87 -23.27 52.54
CA LYS A 712 -22.71 -22.17 52.00
C LYS A 712 -23.14 -21.15 53.05
N ASP A 713 -22.30 -20.88 54.07
CA ASP A 713 -22.57 -19.87 55.09
C ASP A 713 -21.68 -18.63 54.84
N PRO A 714 -22.24 -17.47 54.45
CA PRO A 714 -21.48 -16.31 53.98
C PRO A 714 -20.58 -15.64 55.03
N GLU A 715 -20.71 -16.00 56.32
CA GLU A 715 -19.89 -15.46 57.41
C GLU A 715 -18.49 -16.09 57.55
N ILE A 716 -18.17 -17.16 56.80
CA ILE A 716 -16.86 -17.86 56.87
C ILE A 716 -15.91 -17.42 55.72
N SER A 717 -16.28 -16.37 54.97
CA SER A 717 -15.60 -15.96 53.73
C SER A 717 -14.29 -15.18 53.91
N GLU A 718 -13.78 -14.98 55.13
CA GLU A 718 -12.51 -14.28 55.39
C GLU A 718 -11.46 -15.11 56.14
N ILE A 719 -11.50 -16.45 56.08
CA ILE A 719 -10.54 -17.29 56.81
C ILE A 719 -9.41 -17.80 55.89
N SER A 720 -8.32 -17.00 55.86
CA SER A 720 -6.92 -17.37 55.57
C SER A 720 -6.58 -17.94 54.18
N LYS A 721 -5.60 -17.29 53.53
CA LYS A 721 -5.06 -17.57 52.18
C LYS A 721 -4.31 -18.92 52.00
N HIS A 722 -4.43 -19.88 52.93
CA HIS A 722 -3.65 -21.13 52.95
C HIS A 722 -4.39 -22.40 53.40
N LYS A 723 -5.74 -22.44 53.38
CA LYS A 723 -6.47 -23.66 53.77
C LYS A 723 -6.59 -24.65 52.61
N SER A 724 -6.10 -25.87 52.83
CA SER A 724 -6.27 -27.00 51.90
C SER A 724 -7.77 -27.28 51.67
N PRO A 725 -8.22 -27.51 50.43
CA PRO A 725 -9.61 -27.85 50.15
C PRO A 725 -9.99 -29.27 50.58
N PHE A 726 -9.00 -30.10 50.94
CA PHE A 726 -9.19 -31.52 51.28
C PHE A 726 -9.16 -31.76 52.79
N LEU A 727 -8.26 -31.11 53.54
CA LEU A 727 -8.21 -31.22 55.00
C LEU A 727 -8.92 -30.00 55.61
N ILE A 728 -10.19 -30.18 56.00
CA ILE A 728 -11.07 -29.09 56.45
C ILE A 728 -10.74 -28.67 57.88
N GLU A 729 -10.62 -29.65 58.78
CA GLU A 729 -10.49 -29.42 60.22
C GLU A 729 -9.74 -30.56 60.89
N SER A 730 -9.10 -30.28 62.02
CA SER A 730 -8.58 -31.31 62.93
C SER A 730 -9.00 -31.03 64.37
N THR A 731 -9.17 -32.09 65.16
CA THR A 731 -9.43 -32.02 66.60
C THR A 731 -8.41 -32.88 67.34
N ILE A 732 -7.70 -32.28 68.30
CA ILE A 732 -6.75 -32.98 69.17
C ILE A 732 -7.39 -33.17 70.55
N HIS A 733 -7.47 -34.43 71.00
CA HIS A 733 -7.97 -34.83 72.32
C HIS A 733 -6.79 -35.12 73.25
N ILE A 734 -6.55 -34.25 74.23
CA ILE A 734 -5.34 -34.31 75.05
C ILE A 734 -5.36 -35.50 76.02
N LEU A 735 -6.44 -35.72 76.76
CA LEU A 735 -6.52 -36.75 77.81
C LEU A 735 -6.26 -38.15 77.27
N ASN A 736 -6.84 -38.45 76.11
CA ASN A 736 -6.71 -39.75 75.47
C ASN A 736 -5.51 -39.81 74.51
N SER A 737 -4.86 -38.67 74.25
CA SER A 737 -3.82 -38.54 73.23
C SER A 737 -4.31 -39.09 71.88
N GLU A 738 -5.42 -38.54 71.39
CA GLU A 738 -6.06 -38.94 70.13
C GLU A 738 -6.22 -37.74 69.20
N VAL A 739 -6.21 -37.98 67.89
CA VAL A 739 -6.51 -36.98 66.85
C VAL A 739 -7.66 -37.44 65.96
N GLU A 740 -8.50 -36.51 65.56
CA GLU A 740 -9.67 -36.72 64.71
C GLU A 740 -9.60 -35.70 63.57
N LEU A 741 -9.72 -36.14 62.31
CA LEU A 741 -9.61 -35.28 61.13
C LEU A 741 -10.96 -35.20 60.41
N THR A 742 -11.24 -34.05 59.81
CA THR A 742 -12.35 -33.86 58.87
C THR A 742 -11.76 -33.66 57.49
N ILE A 743 -11.97 -34.64 56.61
CA ILE A 743 -11.38 -34.73 55.27
C ILE A 743 -12.51 -34.67 54.24
N TYR A 744 -12.28 -34.02 53.12
CA TYR A 744 -13.19 -33.99 51.99
C TYR A 744 -12.67 -34.90 50.87
N ASN A 745 -13.48 -35.90 50.50
CA ASN A 745 -13.27 -36.71 49.32
C ASN A 745 -14.15 -36.17 48.18
N PRO A 746 -13.58 -35.56 47.13
CA PRO A 746 -14.36 -35.03 46.02
C PRO A 746 -14.82 -36.10 45.01
N ILE A 747 -14.38 -37.36 45.14
CA ILE A 747 -14.80 -38.45 44.26
C ILE A 747 -16.16 -38.97 44.72
N SER A 748 -17.21 -38.69 43.95
CA SER A 748 -18.59 -38.90 44.39
C SER A 748 -19.02 -40.36 44.45
N ASN A 749 -18.36 -41.27 43.72
CA ASN A 749 -18.80 -42.65 43.54
C ASN A 749 -17.82 -43.71 44.08
N SER A 750 -16.75 -43.33 44.78
CA SER A 750 -15.76 -44.28 45.29
C SER A 750 -15.13 -43.85 46.62
N ASP A 751 -14.85 -44.84 47.46
CA ASP A 751 -14.10 -44.64 48.70
C ASP A 751 -12.60 -44.58 48.40
N ILE A 752 -11.89 -43.65 49.04
CA ILE A 752 -10.43 -43.56 48.97
C ILE A 752 -9.83 -44.29 50.18
N LEU A 753 -8.91 -45.23 49.94
CA LEU A 753 -8.10 -45.82 51.02
C LEU A 753 -6.86 -44.96 51.24
N VAL A 754 -6.68 -44.49 52.47
CA VAL A 754 -5.54 -43.66 52.87
C VAL A 754 -4.72 -44.42 53.91
N HIS A 755 -3.49 -44.76 53.57
CA HIS A 755 -2.51 -45.40 54.44
C HIS A 755 -1.55 -44.35 54.97
N LEU A 756 -1.83 -43.83 56.17
CA LEU A 756 -0.98 -42.85 56.84
C LEU A 756 0.31 -43.52 57.31
N GLN A 757 1.42 -43.17 56.68
CA GLN A 757 2.75 -43.69 57.03
C GLN A 757 3.37 -42.88 58.18
N GLN A 758 3.32 -41.56 58.04
CA GLN A 758 3.83 -40.60 59.01
C GLN A 758 2.92 -39.38 59.04
N ALA A 759 2.65 -38.86 60.23
CA ALA A 759 2.00 -37.56 60.39
C ALA A 759 2.53 -36.89 61.66
N GLU A 760 2.89 -35.62 61.56
CA GLU A 760 3.44 -34.80 62.63
C GLU A 760 2.75 -33.44 62.64
N ALA A 761 2.44 -32.95 63.85
CA ALA A 761 1.89 -31.61 64.05
C ALA A 761 2.94 -30.73 64.75
N GLN A 762 3.14 -29.52 64.24
CA GLN A 762 4.07 -28.52 64.75
C GLN A 762 3.36 -27.19 65.04
N TYR A 763 3.92 -26.41 65.97
CA TYR A 763 3.51 -25.03 66.24
C TYR A 763 4.74 -24.14 66.39
N LYS A 764 4.94 -23.22 65.45
CA LYS A 764 6.10 -22.29 65.43
C LYS A 764 7.45 -23.02 65.54
N GLY A 765 7.59 -24.15 64.82
CA GLY A 765 8.78 -25.00 64.82
C GLY A 765 8.90 -25.98 66.00
N GLU A 766 7.95 -25.99 66.93
CA GLU A 766 7.92 -26.94 68.05
C GLU A 766 6.97 -28.10 67.75
N ILE A 767 7.48 -29.34 67.86
CA ILE A 767 6.69 -30.55 67.61
C ILE A 767 5.67 -30.76 68.75
N LEU A 768 4.38 -30.75 68.41
CA LEU A 768 3.28 -31.01 69.32
C LEU A 768 3.06 -32.51 69.54
N GLY A 769 3.16 -33.30 68.48
CA GLY A 769 2.99 -34.74 68.52
C GLY A 769 3.06 -35.39 67.14
N HIS A 770 3.18 -36.71 67.13
CA HIS A 770 3.19 -37.52 65.91
C HIS A 770 2.25 -38.72 66.04
N LEU A 771 1.83 -39.27 64.91
CA LEU A 771 1.00 -40.47 64.87
C LEU A 771 1.72 -41.64 65.56
N ALA A 772 1.05 -42.32 66.50
CA ALA A 772 1.69 -43.34 67.32
C ALA A 772 1.99 -44.66 66.56
N GLN A 773 1.20 -44.95 65.53
CA GLN A 773 1.31 -46.14 64.68
C GLN A 773 0.63 -45.89 63.33
N LEU A 774 1.00 -46.66 62.31
CA LEU A 774 0.37 -46.63 60.97
C LEU A 774 -1.16 -46.71 61.08
N GLN A 775 -1.86 -45.88 60.31
CA GLN A 775 -3.33 -45.87 60.25
C GLN A 775 -3.80 -46.11 58.82
N THR A 776 -4.86 -46.89 58.68
CA THR A 776 -5.56 -47.05 57.41
C THR A 776 -6.96 -46.47 57.56
N LEU A 777 -7.28 -45.48 56.73
CA LEU A 777 -8.56 -44.81 56.71
C LEU A 777 -9.29 -45.17 55.42
N LYS A 778 -10.59 -45.44 55.53
CA LYS A 778 -11.48 -45.59 54.39
C LYS A 778 -12.34 -44.34 54.31
N VAL A 779 -11.95 -43.41 53.44
CA VAL A 779 -12.54 -42.08 53.31
C VAL A 779 -13.67 -42.13 52.29
N SER A 780 -14.91 -42.10 52.78
CA SER A 780 -16.09 -42.13 51.90
C SER A 780 -16.32 -40.80 51.18
N PRO A 781 -17.04 -40.81 50.04
CA PRO A 781 -17.37 -39.59 49.29
C PRO A 781 -17.95 -38.47 50.15
N GLY A 782 -17.56 -37.22 49.88
CA GLY A 782 -18.00 -36.04 50.61
C GLY A 782 -17.18 -35.74 51.87
N ILE A 783 -17.79 -35.04 52.82
CA ILE A 783 -17.14 -34.68 54.10
C ILE A 783 -17.12 -35.92 55.00
N TYR A 784 -15.93 -36.44 55.24
CA TYR A 784 -15.67 -37.61 56.06
C TYR A 784 -14.94 -37.21 57.35
N LYS A 785 -15.48 -37.67 58.48
CA LYS A 785 -14.86 -37.50 59.77
C LYS A 785 -14.18 -38.80 60.18
N THR A 786 -12.86 -38.76 60.39
CA THR A 786 -12.09 -39.97 60.69
C THR A 786 -12.45 -40.53 62.07
N PRO A 787 -12.21 -41.83 62.30
CA PRO A 787 -12.10 -42.34 63.66
C PRO A 787 -11.00 -41.61 64.43
N ARG A 788 -11.06 -41.68 65.76
CA ARG A 788 -9.99 -41.18 66.62
C ARG A 788 -8.75 -42.04 66.45
N MET A 789 -7.64 -41.40 66.08
CA MET A 789 -6.36 -42.04 65.84
C MET A 789 -5.41 -41.74 67.00
N PRO A 790 -4.63 -42.74 67.47
CA PRO A 790 -3.71 -42.52 68.59
C PRO A 790 -2.55 -41.60 68.18
N LEU A 791 -2.34 -40.57 68.98
CA LEU A 791 -1.29 -39.56 68.84
C LEU A 791 -0.29 -39.72 69.99
N LYS A 792 1.00 -39.66 69.69
CA LYS A 792 2.05 -39.54 70.70
C LYS A 792 2.41 -38.07 70.86
N ILE A 793 1.84 -37.45 71.91
CA ILE A 793 2.12 -36.06 72.27
C ILE A 793 3.57 -35.93 72.75
N ASN A 794 4.27 -34.90 72.27
CA ASN A 794 5.64 -34.64 72.68
C ASN A 794 5.67 -34.05 74.10
N ASN A 795 6.46 -34.65 74.99
CA ASN A 795 6.58 -34.19 76.37
C ASN A 795 7.38 -32.88 76.44
N GLY A 796 7.07 -32.02 77.41
CA GLY A 796 7.71 -30.72 77.58
C GLY A 796 6.95 -29.61 76.86
N ILE A 797 7.64 -28.87 75.97
CA ILE A 797 7.11 -27.64 75.33
C ILE A 797 5.82 -27.92 74.53
N GLY A 798 5.77 -29.02 73.77
CA GLY A 798 4.57 -29.41 72.99
C GLY A 798 3.33 -29.62 73.86
N MET A 799 3.45 -30.38 74.95
CA MET A 799 2.35 -30.60 75.91
C MET A 799 1.92 -29.30 76.61
N ASP A 800 2.84 -28.40 76.92
CA ASP A 800 2.52 -27.11 77.54
C ASP A 800 1.78 -26.18 76.57
N ILE A 801 2.10 -26.22 75.27
CA ILE A 801 1.37 -25.51 74.21
C ILE A 801 -0.06 -26.04 74.11
N LEU A 802 -0.22 -27.37 73.98
CA LEU A 802 -1.55 -28.00 73.89
C LEU A 802 -2.40 -27.72 75.13
N ARG A 803 -1.82 -27.82 76.34
CA ARG A 803 -2.54 -27.53 77.59
C ARG A 803 -3.04 -26.08 77.66
N LYS A 804 -2.26 -25.12 77.17
CA LYS A 804 -2.67 -23.69 77.12
C LYS A 804 -3.80 -23.43 76.12
N ALA A 805 -3.93 -24.28 75.11
CA ALA A 805 -4.93 -24.16 74.05
C ALA A 805 -6.23 -24.94 74.32
N ILE A 806 -6.38 -25.63 75.46
CA ILE A 806 -7.58 -26.40 75.83
C ILE A 806 -8.85 -25.56 75.69
N ASN A 807 -9.87 -26.15 75.05
CA ASN A 807 -11.16 -25.52 74.73
C ASN A 807 -11.04 -24.29 73.81
N GLY A 808 -9.91 -24.17 73.11
CA GLY A 808 -9.66 -23.16 72.09
C GLY A 808 -9.21 -23.78 70.77
N GLN A 809 -8.73 -22.91 69.89
CA GLN A 809 -8.19 -23.25 68.58
C GLN A 809 -6.69 -22.96 68.55
N LEU A 810 -5.95 -23.82 67.86
CA LEU A 810 -4.53 -23.66 67.61
C LEU A 810 -4.27 -23.90 66.13
N ASP A 811 -3.67 -22.93 65.45
CA ASP A 811 -3.24 -23.12 64.07
C ASP A 811 -1.93 -23.92 64.08
N VAL A 812 -2.00 -25.16 63.59
CA VAL A 812 -0.88 -26.09 63.56
C VAL A 812 -0.37 -26.27 62.14
N GLU A 813 0.92 -26.53 62.03
CA GLU A 813 1.54 -27.02 60.81
C GLU A 813 1.49 -28.55 60.82
N VAL A 814 1.04 -29.16 59.72
CA VAL A 814 0.91 -30.62 59.61
C VAL A 814 1.77 -31.12 58.48
N ILE A 815 2.69 -32.03 58.80
CA ILE A 815 3.52 -32.74 57.83
C ILE A 815 3.09 -34.19 57.82
N ALA A 816 2.69 -34.71 56.67
CA ALA A 816 2.24 -36.10 56.52
C ALA A 816 2.75 -36.75 55.23
N VAL A 817 3.10 -38.03 55.33
CA VAL A 817 3.40 -38.92 54.21
C VAL A 817 2.38 -40.06 54.25
N PHE A 818 1.69 -40.30 53.15
CA PHE A 818 0.65 -41.31 53.09
C PHE A 818 0.49 -41.87 51.69
N ASP A 819 0.06 -43.12 51.60
CA ASP A 819 -0.31 -43.72 50.33
C ASP A 819 -1.82 -43.60 50.15
N ILE A 820 -2.24 -43.18 48.97
CA ILE A 820 -3.63 -43.28 48.52
C ILE A 820 -3.76 -44.50 47.62
N THR A 821 -4.75 -45.35 47.90
CA THR A 821 -5.19 -46.42 47.01
C THR A 821 -6.63 -46.19 46.59
N LEU A 822 -6.85 -46.15 45.28
CA LEU A 822 -8.16 -46.13 44.65
C LEU A 822 -8.31 -47.38 43.79
N ASP A 823 -9.06 -48.35 44.30
CA ASP A 823 -9.21 -49.68 43.70
C ASP A 823 -7.84 -50.35 43.44
N ASN A 824 -7.35 -50.45 42.20
CA ASN A 824 -6.07 -51.10 41.88
C ASN A 824 -4.89 -50.14 41.72
N TYR A 825 -5.11 -48.83 41.76
CA TYR A 825 -4.07 -47.82 41.57
C TYR A 825 -3.62 -47.23 42.91
N SER A 826 -2.31 -47.08 43.10
CA SER A 826 -1.73 -46.53 44.34
C SER A 826 -0.65 -45.48 44.08
N MET A 827 -0.71 -44.39 44.83
CA MET A 827 0.21 -43.25 44.80
C MET A 827 0.68 -42.92 46.22
N GLN A 828 1.94 -42.55 46.35
CA GLN A 828 2.48 -41.97 47.58
C GLN A 828 2.40 -40.44 47.49
N LEU A 829 1.81 -39.80 48.51
CA LEU A 829 1.61 -38.36 48.54
C LEU A 829 2.25 -37.75 49.78
N PHE A 830 2.65 -36.49 49.64
CA PHE A 830 3.20 -35.67 50.70
C PHE A 830 2.28 -34.48 50.97
N TYR A 831 2.06 -34.17 52.24
CA TYR A 831 1.25 -33.02 52.65
C TYR A 831 1.98 -32.20 53.71
N GLU A 832 2.12 -30.91 53.45
CA GLU A 832 2.69 -29.91 54.35
C GLU A 832 1.73 -28.71 54.47
N GLY A 833 0.74 -28.84 55.33
CA GLY A 833 -0.27 -27.80 55.54
C GLY A 833 0.19 -26.77 56.58
N LEU A 834 0.27 -25.49 56.20
CA LEU A 834 0.56 -24.40 57.12
C LEU A 834 -0.74 -23.81 57.70
N GLY A 835 -0.82 -23.72 59.03
CA GLY A 835 -1.90 -22.99 59.71
C GLY A 835 -3.26 -23.69 59.66
N LEU A 836 -3.28 -25.03 59.71
CA LEU A 836 -4.50 -25.79 59.90
C LEU A 836 -5.10 -25.47 61.27
N THR A 837 -6.29 -24.91 61.31
CA THR A 837 -6.98 -24.62 62.57
C THR A 837 -7.40 -25.93 63.26
N SER A 838 -6.70 -26.29 64.33
CA SER A 838 -7.02 -27.45 65.17
C SER A 838 -7.83 -27.06 66.39
N ASN A 839 -8.95 -27.74 66.61
CA ASN A 839 -9.70 -27.65 67.86
C ASN A 839 -9.03 -28.48 68.95
N ILE A 840 -8.67 -27.87 70.08
CA ILE A 840 -8.01 -28.57 71.17
C ILE A 840 -9.03 -28.87 72.27
N LYS A 841 -9.33 -30.15 72.45
CA LYS A 841 -10.30 -30.63 73.43
C LYS A 841 -9.60 -31.39 74.55
N LEU A 842 -10.17 -31.28 75.74
CA LEU A 842 -9.71 -32.04 76.90
C LEU A 842 -9.85 -33.55 76.63
#